data_AF-A0A7X6KU19-F1
#
_entry.id   AF-A0A7X6KU19-F1
#
_cell.length_a   1.000
_cell.length_b   1.000
_cell.length_c   1.000
_cell.angle_alpha   90.00
_cell.angle_beta   90.00
_cell.angle_gamma   90.00
#
_symmetry.space_group_name_H-M   'P 1'
#
loop_
_entity.id
_entity.type
_entity.pdbx_description
1 polymer ?
#
loop_
_entity_poly.entity_id
_entity_poly.type
_entity_poly.pdbx_seq_one_letter_code
_entity_poly.pdbx_strand_id
1 'polypeptide(L)'
;MVNLDPAQGDTLQVRGAATRIRGYSQGLVNDRRTANNQTAVVDSGSWTGLAADSFSATMSGLSTMAAGVVDGWDRLASALDSYATQLENLQEEADATLERYRTCDERVATAQRNLTRAESSGTGATGLTGELTSARLARAQVETEMTEIESRRTALDDQIATLLLEAPGGSTSQWRALTTSADGRRLTDQQIIDNILEILNDGTVTTEDLDLLRQFLLQYGSNPDMCDKFFTALGAEGFVELQEAVLAVTPVDDEDFQRARDLISALNNGLALASQQWSPATCEQYGSDLIDAIEDADSSAMVTVPGVLATSGLNPYVGLGSMERLEHIRTHDPVLFEKIGLERDPLTLSGDAGQAAWILGTGAVADLATSIFTNLSLIPTEALAFFGNPDSAQSAARTDYWFYERDWSVTGFEAPTGLLSSMTNSPALQAGRYSADSTSSWASLTSFVSRALEGLGANPSYTMTTTSATAKLNIVNALTPYMAEIAAQANGTTSEVTRWIFTADGKLATITLSTNQGNLARVLGVALTDPGALRTYGTALNIWQSDVIAAINEGRIPVDSLSEALSMIGSAQGLASAYGAEIASHASAVSEAHRQQLDLAFALLSLVPSVDTGYKIADYVSGVVSGNMQGVLESLDPQILGPDQVRQLSTHPRTTAGAALRDSLATAFDLSDELTAQLGNSPESEVYTSYDTASNAFTQLDSTGSYSIVPPGGASDPTVVPIPRGDMP
;
A
#
# COMPACT_ATOMS: atom_id res chain seq x y z
N MET A 1 -33.69 -36.61 -3.96
CA MET A 1 -34.67 -35.57 -3.58
C MET A 1 -34.88 -34.73 -4.82
N VAL A 2 -36.09 -34.74 -5.38
CA VAL A 2 -36.45 -33.95 -6.56
C VAL A 2 -36.49 -32.49 -6.13
N ASN A 3 -35.87 -31.60 -6.89
CA ASN A 3 -35.95 -30.16 -6.69
C ASN A 3 -37.44 -29.78 -6.78
N LEU A 4 -38.05 -29.38 -5.66
CA LEU A 4 -39.52 -29.34 -5.54
C LEU A 4 -40.17 -28.16 -6.26
N ASP A 5 -39.40 -27.34 -6.98
CA ASP A 5 -39.95 -26.32 -7.86
C ASP A 5 -39.01 -26.14 -9.06
N PRO A 6 -39.39 -26.66 -10.24
CA PRO A 6 -38.58 -26.55 -11.45
C PRO A 6 -38.50 -25.14 -12.04
N ALA A 7 -39.27 -24.17 -11.52
CA ALA A 7 -39.36 -22.81 -12.05
C ALA A 7 -38.80 -21.71 -11.11
N GLN A 8 -38.01 -22.07 -10.09
CA GLN A 8 -37.47 -21.08 -9.14
C GLN A 8 -36.65 -19.94 -9.82
N GLY A 9 -36.80 -18.73 -9.28
CA GLY A 9 -36.02 -17.54 -9.66
C GLY A 9 -36.61 -16.22 -9.16
N ASP A 10 -35.78 -15.20 -8.94
CA ASP A 10 -36.19 -13.89 -8.41
C ASP A 10 -36.55 -12.91 -9.55
N THR A 11 -37.83 -12.85 -9.90
CA THR A 11 -38.34 -12.01 -10.99
C THR A 11 -38.28 -10.52 -10.67
N LEU A 12 -38.32 -10.14 -9.38
CA LEU A 12 -38.21 -8.75 -8.92
C LEU A 12 -36.80 -8.21 -9.15
N GLN A 13 -35.76 -8.98 -8.87
CA GLN A 13 -34.38 -8.59 -9.16
C GLN A 13 -34.14 -8.40 -10.66
N VAL A 14 -34.72 -9.27 -11.51
CA VAL A 14 -34.60 -9.14 -12.97
C VAL A 14 -35.27 -7.87 -13.48
N ARG A 15 -36.49 -7.55 -13.04
CA ARG A 15 -37.15 -6.27 -13.36
C ARG A 15 -36.39 -5.06 -12.81
N GLY A 16 -35.77 -5.20 -11.64
CA GLY A 16 -34.87 -4.20 -11.08
C GLY A 16 -33.67 -3.92 -12.00
N ALA A 17 -33.06 -4.96 -12.57
CA ALA A 17 -31.98 -4.84 -13.53
C ALA A 17 -32.46 -4.16 -14.84
N ALA A 18 -33.59 -4.59 -15.40
CA ALA A 18 -34.20 -3.97 -16.58
C ALA A 18 -34.47 -2.46 -16.37
N THR A 19 -34.97 -2.09 -15.18
CA THR A 19 -35.22 -0.69 -14.81
C THR A 19 -33.94 0.13 -14.74
N ARG A 20 -32.86 -0.43 -14.16
CA ARG A 20 -31.54 0.24 -14.12
C ARG A 20 -30.97 0.45 -15.52
N ILE A 21 -31.05 -0.55 -16.40
CA ILE A 21 -30.59 -0.46 -17.79
C ILE A 21 -31.35 0.65 -18.53
N ARG A 22 -32.69 0.75 -18.37
CA ARG A 22 -33.46 1.87 -18.92
C ARG A 22 -33.03 3.22 -18.36
N GLY A 23 -32.67 3.28 -17.07
CA GLY A 23 -32.12 4.48 -16.46
C GLY A 23 -30.82 4.94 -17.13
N TYR A 24 -29.89 4.01 -17.38
CA TYR A 24 -28.65 4.30 -18.09
C TYR A 24 -28.88 4.69 -19.56
N SER A 25 -29.78 4.00 -20.25
CA SER A 25 -30.23 4.33 -21.62
C SER A 25 -30.77 5.77 -21.70
N GLN A 26 -31.63 6.16 -20.75
CA GLN A 26 -32.14 7.53 -20.67
C GLN A 26 -31.05 8.57 -20.41
N GLY A 27 -30.04 8.24 -19.60
CA GLY A 27 -28.83 9.07 -19.42
C GLY A 27 -28.13 9.34 -20.75
N LEU A 28 -27.80 8.27 -21.49
CA LEU A 28 -27.17 8.36 -22.82
C LEU A 28 -28.03 9.13 -23.83
N VAL A 29 -29.36 9.00 -23.79
CA VAL A 29 -30.27 9.80 -24.64
C VAL A 29 -30.13 11.29 -24.33
N ASN A 30 -29.95 11.68 -23.06
CA ASN A 30 -29.75 13.07 -22.67
C ASN A 30 -28.38 13.59 -23.09
N ASP A 31 -27.33 12.78 -22.96
CA ASP A 31 -25.97 13.13 -23.40
C ASP A 31 -25.92 13.29 -24.92
N ARG A 32 -26.54 12.36 -25.66
CA ARG A 32 -26.74 12.47 -27.12
C ARG A 32 -27.47 13.75 -27.50
N ARG A 33 -28.54 14.11 -26.78
CA ARG A 33 -29.27 15.36 -27.03
C ARG A 33 -28.36 16.57 -26.80
N THR A 34 -27.53 16.54 -25.76
CA THR A 34 -26.55 17.58 -25.46
C THR A 34 -25.51 17.69 -26.58
N ALA A 35 -24.93 16.58 -27.03
CA ALA A 35 -24.00 16.55 -28.16
C ALA A 35 -24.62 17.15 -29.43
N ASN A 36 -25.83 16.72 -29.81
CA ASN A 36 -26.54 17.27 -30.96
C ASN A 36 -26.81 18.78 -30.84
N ASN A 37 -27.14 19.25 -29.63
CA ASN A 37 -27.32 20.69 -29.39
C ASN A 37 -26.01 21.46 -29.52
N GLN A 38 -24.87 20.90 -29.09
CA GLN A 38 -23.56 21.52 -29.26
C GLN A 38 -23.16 21.58 -30.73
N THR A 39 -23.38 20.51 -31.52
CA THR A 39 -23.18 20.52 -32.97
C THR A 39 -24.00 21.61 -33.65
N ALA A 40 -25.27 21.75 -33.29
CA ALA A 40 -26.15 22.79 -33.85
C ALA A 40 -25.68 24.23 -33.55
N VAL A 41 -25.00 24.45 -32.43
CA VAL A 41 -24.39 25.76 -32.09
C VAL A 41 -23.20 26.05 -33.00
N VAL A 42 -22.38 25.06 -33.32
CA VAL A 42 -21.25 25.20 -34.26
C VAL A 42 -21.77 25.44 -35.68
N ASP A 43 -22.74 24.64 -36.12
CA ASP A 43 -23.35 24.72 -37.45
C ASP A 43 -24.13 26.04 -37.68
N SER A 44 -24.49 26.75 -36.60
CA SER A 44 -25.15 28.07 -36.69
C SER A 44 -24.24 29.20 -37.21
N GLY A 45 -22.97 28.90 -37.49
CA GLY A 45 -22.08 29.76 -38.28
C GLY A 45 -21.17 30.70 -37.48
N SER A 46 -21.15 30.60 -36.15
CA SER A 46 -20.24 31.37 -35.29
C SER A 46 -18.81 30.79 -35.25
N TRP A 47 -18.67 29.50 -35.53
CA TRP A 47 -17.41 28.78 -35.61
C TRP A 47 -17.35 28.02 -36.94
N THR A 48 -16.34 28.29 -37.77
CA THR A 48 -16.24 27.77 -39.15
C THR A 48 -14.81 27.31 -39.46
N GLY A 49 -14.66 26.47 -40.50
CA GLY A 49 -13.39 25.90 -40.95
C GLY A 49 -13.16 24.46 -40.47
N LEU A 50 -12.01 23.87 -40.83
CA LEU A 50 -11.69 22.45 -40.60
C LEU A 50 -11.89 21.96 -39.16
N ALA A 51 -11.61 22.80 -38.17
CA ALA A 51 -11.79 22.45 -36.75
C ALA A 51 -13.28 22.36 -36.37
N ALA A 52 -14.13 23.24 -36.91
CA ALA A 52 -15.58 23.18 -36.73
C ALA A 52 -16.16 21.95 -37.45
N ASP A 53 -15.72 21.67 -38.67
CA ASP A 53 -16.15 20.49 -39.44
C ASP A 53 -15.75 19.18 -38.74
N SER A 54 -14.53 19.11 -38.21
CA SER A 54 -14.02 17.95 -37.47
C SER A 54 -14.79 17.76 -36.16
N PHE A 55 -15.04 18.83 -35.41
CA PHE A 55 -15.85 18.79 -34.19
C PHE A 55 -17.28 18.30 -34.48
N SER A 56 -17.94 18.85 -35.52
CA SER A 56 -19.29 18.42 -35.91
C SER A 56 -19.32 16.97 -36.36
N ALA A 57 -18.30 16.49 -37.09
CA ALA A 57 -18.17 15.09 -37.48
C ALA A 57 -17.97 14.15 -36.27
N THR A 58 -17.07 14.49 -35.35
CA THR A 58 -16.84 13.71 -34.11
C THR A 58 -18.10 13.64 -33.25
N MET A 59 -18.77 14.78 -33.02
CA MET A 59 -20.02 14.81 -32.24
C MET A 59 -21.15 14.02 -32.91
N SER A 60 -21.23 14.05 -34.24
CA SER A 60 -22.19 13.23 -35.01
C SER A 60 -21.89 11.73 -34.90
N GLY A 61 -20.61 11.35 -34.93
CA GLY A 61 -20.14 9.99 -34.69
C GLY A 61 -20.52 9.49 -33.30
N LEU A 62 -20.22 10.28 -32.25
CA LEU A 62 -20.60 9.99 -30.87
C LEU A 62 -22.13 9.87 -30.71
N SER A 63 -22.90 10.74 -31.35
CA SER A 63 -24.36 10.71 -31.33
C SER A 63 -24.94 9.44 -31.96
N THR A 64 -24.34 8.99 -33.07
CA THR A 64 -24.70 7.76 -33.77
C THR A 64 -24.35 6.52 -32.95
N MET A 65 -23.16 6.50 -32.35
CA MET A 65 -22.72 5.42 -31.46
C MET A 65 -23.63 5.32 -30.23
N ALA A 66 -23.91 6.45 -29.57
CA ALA A 66 -24.83 6.52 -28.44
C ALA A 66 -26.24 6.03 -28.81
N ALA A 67 -26.72 6.32 -30.03
CA ALA A 67 -28.00 5.80 -30.52
C ALA A 67 -28.01 4.27 -30.62
N GLY A 68 -26.93 3.67 -31.16
CA GLY A 68 -26.79 2.22 -31.25
C GLY A 68 -26.76 1.53 -29.88
N VAL A 69 -26.07 2.12 -28.90
CA VAL A 69 -26.00 1.60 -27.52
C VAL A 69 -27.38 1.71 -26.84
N VAL A 70 -28.04 2.86 -26.94
CA VAL A 70 -29.40 3.09 -26.41
C VAL A 70 -30.38 2.05 -26.96
N ASP A 71 -30.41 1.87 -28.28
CA ASP A 71 -31.33 0.94 -28.93
C ASP A 71 -31.14 -0.50 -28.44
N GLY A 72 -29.90 -0.93 -28.21
CA GLY A 72 -29.65 -2.28 -27.71
C GLY A 72 -29.84 -2.45 -26.21
N TRP A 73 -29.56 -1.42 -25.40
CA TRP A 73 -29.91 -1.43 -23.98
C TRP A 73 -31.42 -1.43 -23.76
N ASP A 74 -32.18 -0.73 -24.59
CA ASP A 74 -33.64 -0.76 -24.56
C ASP A 74 -34.20 -2.12 -24.96
N ARG A 75 -33.62 -2.76 -26.00
CA ARG A 75 -33.95 -4.15 -26.36
C ARG A 75 -33.64 -5.11 -25.22
N LEU A 76 -32.48 -4.97 -24.59
CA LEU A 76 -32.07 -5.81 -23.47
C LEU A 76 -32.99 -5.66 -22.26
N ALA A 77 -33.30 -4.42 -21.86
CA ALA A 77 -34.24 -4.16 -20.78
C ALA A 77 -35.63 -4.74 -21.08
N SER A 78 -36.08 -4.67 -22.33
CA SER A 78 -37.34 -5.26 -22.77
C SER A 78 -37.32 -6.79 -22.73
N ALA A 79 -36.19 -7.40 -23.10
CA ALA A 79 -35.97 -8.84 -23.01
C ALA A 79 -35.98 -9.33 -21.57
N LEU A 80 -35.31 -8.62 -20.65
CA LEU A 80 -35.30 -8.96 -19.21
C LEU A 80 -36.70 -8.86 -18.59
N ASP A 81 -37.46 -7.81 -18.93
CA ASP A 81 -38.87 -7.71 -18.48
C ASP A 81 -39.72 -8.85 -19.04
N SER A 82 -39.55 -9.19 -20.31
CA SER A 82 -40.27 -10.31 -20.95
C SER A 82 -39.93 -11.63 -20.28
N TYR A 83 -38.64 -11.87 -20.00
CA TYR A 83 -38.17 -13.05 -19.28
C TYR A 83 -38.77 -13.13 -17.88
N ALA A 84 -38.77 -12.03 -17.12
CA ALA A 84 -39.34 -12.00 -15.78
C ALA A 84 -40.84 -12.35 -15.80
N THR A 85 -41.60 -11.80 -16.76
CA THR A 85 -43.02 -12.15 -16.93
C THR A 85 -43.24 -13.61 -17.33
N GLN A 86 -42.41 -14.16 -18.22
CA GLN A 86 -42.52 -15.56 -18.63
C GLN A 86 -42.13 -16.52 -17.49
N LEU A 87 -41.15 -16.13 -16.68
CA LEU A 87 -40.77 -16.88 -15.48
C LEU A 87 -41.86 -16.85 -14.41
N GLU A 88 -42.50 -15.71 -14.16
CA GLU A 88 -43.66 -15.61 -13.25
C GLU A 88 -44.79 -16.56 -13.70
N ASN A 89 -45.10 -16.59 -15.00
CA ASN A 89 -46.11 -17.49 -15.54
C ASN A 89 -45.71 -18.98 -15.36
N LEU A 90 -44.44 -19.32 -15.56
CA LEU A 90 -43.94 -20.68 -15.33
C LEU A 90 -43.97 -21.06 -13.85
N GLN A 91 -43.70 -20.12 -12.95
CA GLN A 91 -43.80 -20.32 -11.49
C GLN A 91 -45.24 -20.59 -11.06
N GLU A 92 -46.20 -19.81 -11.56
CA GLU A 92 -47.62 -20.04 -11.30
C GLU A 92 -48.09 -21.41 -11.83
N GLU A 93 -47.64 -21.80 -13.03
CA GLU A 93 -47.91 -23.10 -13.64
C GLU A 93 -47.27 -24.25 -12.84
N ALA A 94 -46.02 -24.07 -12.36
CA ALA A 94 -45.30 -25.02 -11.53
C ALA A 94 -45.99 -25.23 -10.18
N ASP A 95 -46.40 -24.16 -9.50
CA ASP A 95 -47.12 -24.21 -8.23
C ASP A 95 -48.45 -24.97 -8.37
N ALA A 96 -49.24 -24.66 -9.41
CA ALA A 96 -50.50 -25.35 -9.68
C ALA A 96 -50.29 -26.84 -10.00
N THR A 97 -49.19 -27.18 -10.67
CA THR A 97 -48.82 -28.56 -11.00
C THR A 97 -48.32 -29.32 -9.77
N LEU A 98 -47.56 -28.66 -8.90
CA LEU A 98 -47.08 -29.21 -7.64
C LEU A 98 -48.23 -29.56 -6.70
N GLU A 99 -49.24 -28.69 -6.61
CA GLU A 99 -50.42 -28.95 -5.78
C GLU A 99 -51.26 -30.12 -6.32
N ARG A 100 -51.39 -30.22 -7.65
CA ARG A 100 -51.98 -31.39 -8.31
C ARG A 100 -51.17 -32.66 -8.06
N TYR A 101 -49.84 -32.57 -8.06
CA TYR A 101 -48.94 -33.69 -7.76
C TYR A 101 -49.16 -34.19 -6.32
N ARG A 102 -49.16 -33.28 -5.33
CA ARG A 102 -49.44 -33.59 -3.92
C ARG A 102 -50.80 -34.28 -3.77
N THR A 103 -51.84 -33.73 -4.41
CA THR A 103 -53.18 -34.34 -4.41
C THR A 103 -53.17 -35.76 -5.00
N CYS A 104 -52.45 -35.98 -6.11
CA CYS A 104 -52.33 -37.31 -6.71
C CYS A 104 -51.55 -38.28 -5.81
N ASP A 105 -50.49 -37.81 -5.16
CA ASP A 105 -49.67 -38.62 -4.25
C ASP A 105 -50.47 -39.05 -3.00
N GLU A 106 -51.27 -38.14 -2.42
CA GLU A 106 -52.21 -38.47 -1.35
C GLU A 106 -53.26 -39.49 -1.78
N ARG A 107 -53.77 -39.38 -3.02
CA ARG A 107 -54.71 -40.36 -3.59
C ARG A 107 -54.06 -41.73 -3.77
N VAL A 108 -52.82 -41.79 -4.27
CA VAL A 108 -52.05 -43.04 -4.39
C VAL A 108 -51.83 -43.65 -3.01
N ALA A 109 -51.38 -42.87 -2.02
CA ALA A 109 -51.15 -43.33 -0.66
C ALA A 109 -52.45 -43.82 0.02
N THR A 110 -53.58 -43.17 -0.25
CA THR A 110 -54.90 -43.58 0.28
C THR A 110 -55.40 -44.85 -0.38
N ALA A 111 -55.33 -44.96 -1.70
CA ALA A 111 -55.70 -46.17 -2.44
C ALA A 111 -54.84 -47.38 -2.02
N GLN A 112 -53.54 -47.17 -1.84
CA GLN A 112 -52.60 -48.19 -1.37
C GLN A 112 -52.94 -48.68 0.05
N ARG A 113 -53.24 -47.76 0.98
CA ARG A 113 -53.68 -48.08 2.34
C ARG A 113 -55.00 -48.86 2.36
N ASN A 114 -55.97 -48.44 1.55
CA ASN A 114 -57.27 -49.11 1.45
C ASN A 114 -57.14 -50.52 0.85
N LEU A 115 -56.32 -50.68 -0.19
CA LEU A 115 -56.03 -51.98 -0.78
C LEU A 115 -55.40 -52.95 0.24
N THR A 116 -54.36 -52.48 0.95
CA THR A 116 -53.68 -53.27 2.00
C THR A 116 -54.67 -53.70 3.10
N ARG A 117 -55.60 -52.82 3.50
CA ARG A 117 -56.64 -53.13 4.48
C ARG A 117 -57.65 -54.16 3.95
N ALA A 118 -58.09 -54.05 2.71
CA ALA A 118 -59.01 -55.00 2.08
C ALA A 118 -58.38 -56.39 1.96
N GLU A 119 -57.11 -56.46 1.53
CA GLU A 119 -56.32 -57.70 1.47
C GLU A 119 -56.21 -58.37 2.84
N SER A 120 -55.98 -57.59 3.91
CA SER A 120 -55.89 -58.11 5.28
C SER A 120 -57.25 -58.59 5.86
N SER A 121 -58.38 -58.19 5.28
CA SER A 121 -59.72 -58.48 5.80
C SER A 121 -60.53 -59.46 4.94
N GLY A 122 -59.97 -59.97 3.83
CA GLY A 122 -60.62 -60.98 2.98
C GLY A 122 -61.82 -60.48 2.17
N THR A 123 -62.00 -59.16 2.05
CA THR A 123 -63.03 -58.53 1.21
C THR A 123 -62.47 -58.22 -0.18
N GLY A 124 -63.29 -58.36 -1.24
CA GLY A 124 -62.83 -58.34 -2.64
C GLY A 124 -62.03 -57.09 -3.05
N ALA A 125 -60.79 -57.31 -3.52
CA ALA A 125 -59.79 -56.27 -3.81
C ALA A 125 -59.85 -55.66 -5.23
N THR A 126 -60.73 -56.18 -6.11
CA THR A 126 -60.69 -55.86 -7.55
C THR A 126 -60.98 -54.39 -7.85
N GLY A 127 -61.92 -53.75 -7.14
CA GLY A 127 -62.24 -52.33 -7.33
C GLY A 127 -61.13 -51.37 -6.86
N LEU A 128 -60.48 -51.70 -5.74
CA LEU A 128 -59.41 -50.89 -5.14
C LEU A 128 -58.12 -50.95 -5.97
N THR A 129 -57.88 -52.07 -6.67
CA THR A 129 -56.76 -52.20 -7.61
C THR A 129 -56.92 -51.26 -8.82
N GLY A 130 -58.15 -51.09 -9.32
CA GLY A 130 -58.47 -50.13 -10.38
C GLY A 130 -58.29 -48.68 -9.94
N GLU A 131 -58.68 -48.34 -8.70
CA GLU A 131 -58.48 -47.01 -8.12
C GLU A 131 -56.99 -46.66 -7.96
N LEU A 132 -56.19 -47.60 -7.45
CA LEU A 132 -54.74 -47.42 -7.31
C LEU A 132 -54.07 -47.22 -8.68
N THR A 133 -54.47 -48.01 -9.68
CA THR A 133 -53.94 -47.88 -11.05
C THR A 133 -54.29 -46.53 -11.65
N SER A 134 -55.53 -46.07 -11.46
CA SER A 134 -55.99 -44.76 -11.95
C SER A 134 -55.28 -43.59 -11.24
N ALA A 135 -55.04 -43.71 -9.93
CA ALA A 135 -54.29 -42.69 -9.16
C ALA A 135 -52.81 -42.62 -9.58
N ARG A 136 -52.18 -43.77 -9.84
CA ARG A 136 -50.79 -43.82 -10.36
C ARG A 136 -50.69 -43.23 -11.77
N LEU A 137 -51.66 -43.50 -12.63
CA LEU A 137 -51.70 -42.91 -13.97
C LEU A 137 -51.83 -41.39 -13.91
N ALA A 138 -52.72 -40.87 -13.07
CA ALA A 138 -52.88 -39.43 -12.87
C ALA A 138 -51.58 -38.79 -12.33
N ARG A 139 -50.89 -39.45 -11.39
CA ARG A 139 -49.59 -39.00 -10.89
C ARG A 139 -48.52 -38.95 -12.01
N ALA A 140 -48.42 -40.00 -12.83
CA ALA A 140 -47.46 -40.05 -13.94
C ALA A 140 -47.72 -38.96 -15.00
N GLN A 141 -48.99 -38.60 -15.24
CA GLN A 141 -49.34 -37.46 -16.09
C GLN A 141 -48.80 -36.14 -15.53
N VAL A 142 -48.98 -35.90 -14.23
CA VAL A 142 -48.47 -34.68 -13.57
C VAL A 142 -46.93 -34.66 -13.55
N GLU A 143 -46.25 -35.80 -13.38
CA GLU A 143 -44.78 -35.89 -13.49
C GLU A 143 -44.28 -35.53 -14.91
N THR A 144 -45.05 -35.88 -15.94
CA THR A 144 -44.75 -35.48 -17.33
C THR A 144 -44.89 -33.97 -17.52
N GLU A 145 -45.96 -33.37 -16.98
CA GLU A 145 -46.17 -31.92 -17.00
C GLU A 145 -45.02 -31.18 -16.28
N MET A 146 -44.53 -31.67 -15.14
CA MET A 146 -43.37 -31.08 -14.45
C MET A 146 -42.10 -31.10 -15.32
N THR A 147 -41.85 -32.20 -16.03
CA THR A 147 -40.69 -32.32 -16.94
C THR A 147 -40.81 -31.33 -18.13
N GLU A 148 -42.02 -31.09 -18.62
CA GLU A 148 -42.27 -30.10 -19.67
C GLU A 148 -42.02 -28.67 -19.17
N ILE A 149 -42.39 -28.36 -17.93
CA ILE A 149 -42.10 -27.07 -17.29
C ILE A 149 -40.57 -26.87 -17.15
N GLU A 150 -39.82 -27.89 -16.73
CA GLU A 150 -38.34 -27.84 -16.68
C GLU A 150 -37.71 -27.55 -18.05
N SER A 151 -38.22 -28.22 -19.09
CA SER A 151 -37.74 -27.99 -20.46
C SER A 151 -38.05 -26.58 -20.94
N ARG A 152 -39.24 -26.05 -20.64
CA ARG A 152 -39.64 -24.67 -20.98
C ARG A 152 -38.82 -23.64 -20.21
N ARG A 153 -38.51 -23.91 -18.93
CA ARG A 153 -37.63 -23.07 -18.11
C ARG A 153 -36.24 -22.97 -18.74
N THR A 154 -35.65 -24.11 -19.08
CA THR A 154 -34.33 -24.18 -19.72
C THR A 154 -34.31 -23.41 -21.04
N ALA A 155 -35.33 -23.60 -21.89
CA ALA A 155 -35.44 -22.87 -23.15
C ALA A 155 -35.59 -21.35 -22.96
N LEU A 156 -36.29 -20.92 -21.92
CA LEU A 156 -36.44 -19.50 -21.56
C LEU A 156 -35.10 -18.90 -21.09
N ASP A 157 -34.34 -19.65 -20.28
CA ASP A 157 -33.00 -19.27 -19.85
C ASP A 157 -32.02 -19.15 -21.04
N ASP A 158 -32.06 -20.10 -21.97
CA ASP A 158 -31.23 -20.09 -23.18
C ASP A 158 -31.55 -18.90 -24.10
N GLN A 159 -32.85 -18.54 -24.22
CA GLN A 159 -33.29 -17.39 -25.01
C GLN A 159 -32.80 -16.06 -24.44
N ILE A 160 -32.92 -15.85 -23.12
CA ILE A 160 -32.45 -14.60 -22.51
C ILE A 160 -30.92 -14.52 -22.51
N ALA A 161 -30.22 -15.65 -22.31
CA ALA A 161 -28.77 -15.72 -22.41
C ALA A 161 -28.28 -15.34 -23.81
N THR A 162 -28.96 -15.85 -24.84
CA THR A 162 -28.71 -15.45 -26.24
C THR A 162 -28.87 -13.94 -26.46
N LEU A 163 -29.96 -13.35 -25.97
CA LEU A 163 -30.21 -11.92 -26.14
C LEU A 163 -29.23 -11.04 -25.34
N LEU A 164 -28.80 -11.51 -24.17
CA LEU A 164 -27.73 -10.87 -23.37
C LEU A 164 -26.39 -10.88 -24.12
N LEU A 165 -26.09 -11.96 -24.84
CA LEU A 165 -24.88 -12.08 -25.68
C LEU A 165 -24.95 -11.27 -26.99
N GLU A 166 -26.15 -10.93 -27.46
CA GLU A 166 -26.39 -10.15 -28.69
C GLU A 166 -26.53 -8.64 -28.47
N ALA A 167 -26.45 -8.15 -27.22
CA ALA A 167 -26.49 -6.71 -26.91
C ALA A 167 -25.27 -5.97 -27.54
N PRO A 168 -25.37 -4.66 -27.86
CA PRO A 168 -24.42 -4.00 -28.75
C PRO A 168 -22.98 -4.03 -28.26
N GLY A 169 -22.12 -4.55 -29.14
CA GLY A 169 -20.66 -4.61 -29.10
C GLY A 169 -20.16 -5.17 -30.44
N GLY A 170 -18.98 -4.79 -30.90
CA GLY A 170 -18.51 -4.98 -32.29
C GLY A 170 -18.22 -6.41 -32.75
N SER A 171 -18.27 -7.45 -31.90
CA SER A 171 -17.85 -8.81 -32.27
C SER A 171 -18.81 -9.93 -31.85
N THR A 172 -20.12 -9.70 -31.92
CA THR A 172 -21.16 -10.65 -31.43
C THR A 172 -21.10 -12.04 -32.05
N SER A 173 -20.55 -12.25 -33.25
CA SER A 173 -20.42 -13.60 -33.84
C SER A 173 -19.18 -14.36 -33.36
N GLN A 174 -18.01 -13.73 -33.35
CA GLN A 174 -16.77 -14.33 -32.84
C GLN A 174 -16.86 -14.58 -31.34
N TRP A 175 -17.34 -13.60 -30.56
CA TRP A 175 -17.54 -13.76 -29.12
C TRP A 175 -18.52 -14.89 -28.79
N ARG A 176 -19.59 -15.02 -29.58
CA ARG A 176 -20.54 -16.13 -29.44
C ARG A 176 -19.90 -17.48 -29.76
N ALA A 177 -19.01 -17.57 -30.75
CA ALA A 177 -18.26 -18.79 -31.02
C ALA A 177 -17.34 -19.20 -29.86
N LEU A 178 -16.86 -18.24 -29.06
CA LEU A 178 -16.00 -18.51 -27.89
C LEU A 178 -16.77 -18.86 -26.63
N THR A 179 -18.04 -18.47 -26.54
CA THR A 179 -18.85 -18.61 -25.32
C THR A 179 -19.99 -19.60 -25.44
N THR A 180 -20.36 -19.99 -26.67
CA THR A 180 -21.46 -20.91 -26.93
C THR A 180 -21.08 -21.99 -27.95
N SER A 181 -21.54 -23.21 -27.72
CA SER A 181 -21.39 -24.34 -28.61
C SER A 181 -22.29 -24.23 -29.85
N ALA A 182 -22.04 -25.09 -30.85
CA ALA A 182 -22.81 -25.11 -32.09
C ALA A 182 -24.31 -25.42 -31.91
N ASP A 183 -24.70 -26.08 -30.80
CA ASP A 183 -26.08 -26.31 -30.38
C ASP A 183 -26.68 -25.16 -29.55
N GLY A 184 -25.96 -24.05 -29.40
CA GLY A 184 -26.43 -22.82 -28.75
C GLY A 184 -26.31 -22.84 -27.22
N ARG A 185 -25.68 -23.86 -26.63
CA ARG A 185 -25.46 -23.94 -25.18
C ARG A 185 -24.23 -23.14 -24.77
N ARG A 186 -24.25 -22.56 -23.57
CA ARG A 186 -23.05 -21.91 -23.00
C ARG A 186 -21.95 -22.95 -22.75
N LEU A 187 -20.73 -22.64 -23.13
CA LEU A 187 -19.55 -23.43 -22.83
C LEU A 187 -19.21 -23.36 -21.34
N THR A 188 -18.51 -24.38 -20.83
CA THR A 188 -17.99 -24.33 -19.45
C THR A 188 -16.93 -23.23 -19.31
N ASP A 189 -16.75 -22.69 -18.10
CA ASP A 189 -15.76 -21.64 -17.85
C ASP A 189 -14.36 -22.03 -18.36
N GLN A 190 -13.95 -23.29 -18.17
CA GLN A 190 -12.66 -23.78 -18.66
C GLN A 190 -12.57 -23.73 -20.18
N GLN A 191 -13.63 -24.15 -20.90
CA GLN A 191 -13.66 -24.10 -22.36
C GLN A 191 -13.63 -22.66 -22.88
N ILE A 192 -14.29 -21.72 -22.19
CA ILE A 192 -14.24 -20.30 -22.55
C ILE A 192 -12.80 -19.77 -22.41
N ILE A 193 -12.12 -20.12 -21.32
CA ILE A 193 -10.73 -19.73 -21.08
C ILE A 193 -9.80 -20.36 -22.11
N ASP A 194 -9.92 -21.67 -22.34
CA ASP A 194 -9.09 -22.40 -23.31
C ASP A 194 -9.24 -21.78 -24.71
N ASN A 195 -10.46 -21.43 -25.13
CA ASN A 195 -10.72 -20.77 -26.40
C ASN A 195 -10.08 -19.37 -26.51
N ILE A 196 -10.11 -18.59 -25.42
CA ILE A 196 -9.50 -17.25 -25.40
C ILE A 196 -7.97 -17.37 -25.42
N LEU A 197 -7.40 -18.28 -24.62
CA LEU A 197 -5.96 -18.50 -24.60
C LEU A 197 -5.45 -19.08 -25.91
N GLU A 198 -6.23 -19.95 -26.58
CA GLU A 198 -5.88 -20.47 -27.91
C GLU A 198 -5.77 -19.32 -28.92
N ILE A 199 -6.70 -18.37 -28.91
CA ILE A 199 -6.63 -17.17 -29.76
C ILE A 199 -5.39 -16.33 -29.44
N LEU A 200 -5.10 -16.11 -28.16
CA LEU A 200 -3.94 -15.32 -27.75
C LEU A 200 -2.60 -16.02 -28.08
N ASN A 201 -2.59 -17.35 -28.18
CA ASN A 201 -1.40 -18.17 -28.42
C ASN A 201 -1.19 -18.57 -29.90
N ASP A 202 -2.14 -18.36 -30.81
CA ASP A 202 -2.07 -18.81 -32.22
C ASP A 202 -1.14 -17.96 -33.12
N GLY A 203 -0.39 -17.01 -32.54
CA GLY A 203 0.61 -16.21 -33.25
C GLY A 203 0.66 -14.75 -32.80
N THR A 204 0.83 -13.84 -33.76
CA THR A 204 0.84 -12.39 -33.48
C THR A 204 -0.56 -11.94 -33.10
N VAL A 205 -0.73 -11.53 -31.84
CA VAL A 205 -1.98 -10.96 -31.31
C VAL A 205 -2.44 -9.79 -32.19
N THR A 206 -3.70 -9.84 -32.65
CA THR A 206 -4.30 -8.82 -33.50
C THR A 206 -5.23 -7.90 -32.71
N THR A 207 -5.61 -6.76 -33.30
CA THR A 207 -6.60 -5.85 -32.69
C THR A 207 -7.96 -6.53 -32.46
N GLU A 208 -8.35 -7.48 -33.31
CA GLU A 208 -9.58 -8.27 -33.15
C GLU A 208 -9.51 -9.18 -31.92
N ASP A 209 -8.35 -9.80 -31.68
CA ASP A 209 -8.11 -10.65 -30.51
C ASP A 209 -8.15 -9.84 -29.22
N LEU A 210 -7.58 -8.63 -29.23
CA LEU A 210 -7.65 -7.68 -28.11
C LEU A 210 -9.07 -7.20 -27.84
N ASP A 211 -9.91 -7.05 -28.87
CA ASP A 211 -11.32 -6.70 -28.70
C ASP A 211 -12.14 -7.84 -28.08
N LEU A 212 -11.79 -9.10 -28.38
CA LEU A 212 -12.37 -10.29 -27.75
C LEU A 212 -11.93 -10.42 -26.29
N LEU A 213 -10.63 -10.18 -26.01
CA LEU A 213 -10.11 -10.12 -24.65
C LEU A 213 -10.77 -9.01 -23.82
N ARG A 214 -10.94 -7.82 -24.41
CA ARG A 214 -11.66 -6.71 -23.78
C ARG A 214 -13.10 -7.12 -23.44
N GLN A 215 -13.79 -7.82 -24.34
CA GLN A 215 -15.14 -8.33 -24.06
C GLN A 215 -15.15 -9.39 -22.96
N PHE A 216 -14.17 -10.29 -22.94
CA PHE A 216 -14.00 -11.22 -21.83
C PHE A 216 -13.84 -10.48 -20.50
N LEU A 217 -12.97 -9.48 -20.42
CA LEU A 217 -12.75 -8.71 -19.19
C LEU A 217 -13.97 -7.84 -18.82
N LEU A 218 -14.72 -7.33 -19.79
CA LEU A 218 -15.99 -6.63 -19.52
C LEU A 218 -17.06 -7.57 -18.95
N GLN A 219 -17.12 -8.81 -19.45
CA GLN A 219 -18.11 -9.81 -19.05
C GLN A 219 -17.73 -10.49 -17.72
N TYR A 220 -16.45 -10.76 -17.51
CA TYR A 220 -15.95 -11.65 -16.46
C TYR A 220 -14.84 -11.05 -15.58
N GLY A 221 -14.31 -9.86 -15.89
CA GLY A 221 -13.20 -9.26 -15.13
C GLY A 221 -13.52 -8.94 -13.67
N SER A 222 -14.81 -8.94 -13.30
CA SER A 222 -15.26 -8.83 -11.91
C SER A 222 -15.62 -10.17 -11.24
N ASN A 223 -15.41 -11.31 -11.91
CA ASN A 223 -15.68 -12.64 -11.39
C ASN A 223 -14.37 -13.30 -10.89
N PRO A 224 -14.17 -13.43 -9.57
CA PRO A 224 -12.93 -13.97 -9.01
C PRO A 224 -12.56 -15.37 -9.54
N ASP A 225 -13.54 -16.26 -9.69
CA ASP A 225 -13.29 -17.64 -10.13
C ASP A 225 -12.88 -17.72 -11.61
N MET A 226 -13.41 -16.81 -12.45
CA MET A 226 -13.03 -16.75 -13.86
C MET A 226 -11.66 -16.11 -14.02
N CYS A 227 -11.38 -15.03 -13.28
CA CYS A 227 -10.06 -14.41 -13.26
C CYS A 227 -9.00 -15.38 -12.75
N ASP A 228 -9.25 -16.09 -11.64
CA ASP A 228 -8.34 -17.11 -11.09
C ASP A 228 -7.91 -18.13 -12.14
N LYS A 229 -8.88 -18.78 -12.80
CA LYS A 229 -8.60 -19.77 -13.85
C LYS A 229 -7.87 -19.16 -15.04
N PHE A 230 -8.26 -17.95 -15.47
CA PHE A 230 -7.62 -17.28 -16.60
C PHE A 230 -6.15 -16.94 -16.32
N PHE A 231 -5.86 -16.27 -15.22
CA PHE A 231 -4.48 -15.87 -14.88
C PHE A 231 -3.60 -17.04 -14.44
N THR A 232 -4.18 -18.08 -13.83
CA THR A 232 -3.45 -19.33 -13.55
C THR A 232 -3.06 -20.06 -14.82
N ALA A 233 -3.96 -20.11 -15.81
CA ALA A 233 -3.69 -20.77 -17.09
C ALA A 233 -2.75 -19.95 -17.99
N LEU A 234 -2.81 -18.62 -17.91
CA LEU A 234 -1.93 -17.71 -18.63
C LEU A 234 -0.50 -17.72 -18.06
N GLY A 235 -0.34 -17.85 -16.75
CA GLY A 235 0.95 -17.75 -16.07
C GLY A 235 1.49 -16.32 -16.01
N ALA A 236 2.68 -16.15 -15.41
CA ALA A 236 3.33 -14.84 -15.29
C ALA A 236 3.98 -14.41 -16.61
N GLU A 237 4.72 -15.31 -17.26
CA GLU A 237 5.36 -15.09 -18.56
C GLU A 237 4.33 -14.70 -19.62
N GLY A 238 3.29 -15.53 -19.83
CA GLY A 238 2.21 -15.24 -20.78
C GLY A 238 1.43 -13.96 -20.45
N PHE A 239 1.36 -13.56 -19.17
CA PHE A 239 0.74 -12.29 -18.79
C PHE A 239 1.58 -11.08 -19.17
N VAL A 240 2.91 -11.17 -19.00
CA VAL A 240 3.84 -10.14 -19.46
C VAL A 240 3.79 -10.04 -20.98
N GLU A 241 3.92 -11.16 -21.70
CA GLU A 241 3.83 -11.22 -23.16
C GLU A 241 2.51 -10.63 -23.67
N LEU A 242 1.39 -10.92 -23.00
CA LEU A 242 0.10 -10.35 -23.35
C LEU A 242 0.07 -8.83 -23.22
N GLN A 243 0.64 -8.26 -22.14
CA GLN A 243 0.71 -6.81 -22.01
C GLN A 243 1.63 -6.19 -23.06
N GLU A 244 2.76 -6.82 -23.36
CA GLU A 244 3.65 -6.38 -24.44
C GLU A 244 2.95 -6.40 -25.80
N ALA A 245 2.15 -7.44 -26.07
CA ALA A 245 1.35 -7.53 -27.29
C ALA A 245 0.30 -6.40 -27.37
N VAL A 246 -0.38 -6.07 -26.27
CA VAL A 246 -1.30 -4.92 -26.20
C VAL A 246 -0.57 -3.62 -26.55
N LEU A 247 0.65 -3.44 -26.03
CA LEU A 247 1.47 -2.26 -26.28
C LEU A 247 1.95 -2.20 -27.75
N ALA A 248 2.33 -3.33 -28.34
CA ALA A 248 2.85 -3.41 -29.71
C ALA A 248 1.78 -3.17 -30.80
N VAL A 249 0.53 -3.57 -30.55
CA VAL A 249 -0.58 -3.46 -31.51
C VAL A 249 -1.18 -2.05 -31.57
N THR A 250 -0.81 -1.16 -30.64
CA THR A 250 -1.45 0.15 -30.45
C THR A 250 -0.56 1.30 -30.94
N PRO A 251 -0.86 1.95 -32.09
CA PRO A 251 -0.17 3.17 -32.49
C PRO A 251 -0.46 4.31 -31.51
N VAL A 252 0.46 5.27 -31.38
CA VAL A 252 0.40 6.41 -30.43
C VAL A 252 -0.69 7.44 -30.78
N ASP A 253 -1.55 7.15 -31.75
CA ASP A 253 -2.59 8.05 -32.23
C ASP A 253 -3.81 8.01 -31.27
N ASP A 254 -4.26 9.18 -30.81
CA ASP A 254 -4.98 9.44 -29.54
C ASP A 254 -6.15 8.50 -29.11
N GLU A 255 -6.91 7.88 -30.01
CA GLU A 255 -8.06 7.02 -29.63
C GLU A 255 -7.67 5.58 -29.27
N ASP A 256 -6.68 5.00 -29.96
CA ASP A 256 -6.27 3.61 -29.71
C ASP A 256 -5.36 3.53 -28.48
N PHE A 257 -4.62 4.60 -28.19
CA PHE A 257 -3.84 4.75 -26.97
C PHE A 257 -4.68 4.56 -25.70
N GLN A 258 -5.83 5.24 -25.58
CA GLN A 258 -6.68 5.12 -24.40
C GLN A 258 -7.26 3.70 -24.25
N ARG A 259 -7.56 3.03 -25.37
CA ARG A 259 -8.05 1.64 -25.35
C ARG A 259 -7.02 0.67 -24.80
N ALA A 260 -5.76 0.81 -25.19
CA ALA A 260 -4.67 -0.02 -24.65
C ALA A 260 -4.48 0.20 -23.15
N ARG A 261 -4.55 1.46 -22.69
CA ARG A 261 -4.50 1.79 -21.25
C ARG A 261 -5.64 1.16 -20.48
N ASP A 262 -6.86 1.28 -20.98
CA ASP A 262 -8.05 0.72 -20.36
C ASP A 262 -7.95 -0.82 -20.30
N LEU A 263 -7.43 -1.45 -21.36
CA LEU A 263 -7.24 -2.90 -21.42
C LEU A 263 -6.16 -3.37 -20.44
N ILE A 264 -5.00 -2.72 -20.40
CA ILE A 264 -3.93 -3.05 -19.43
C ILE A 264 -4.42 -2.84 -18.00
N SER A 265 -5.15 -1.75 -17.74
CA SER A 265 -5.77 -1.53 -16.43
C SER A 265 -6.76 -2.63 -16.08
N ALA A 266 -7.60 -3.07 -17.01
CA ALA A 266 -8.53 -4.17 -16.80
C ALA A 266 -7.82 -5.51 -16.55
N LEU A 267 -6.72 -5.78 -17.28
CA LEU A 267 -5.85 -6.94 -17.08
C LEU A 267 -5.22 -6.95 -15.69
N ASN A 268 -4.61 -5.84 -15.29
CA ASN A 268 -4.01 -5.68 -13.96
C ASN A 268 -5.05 -5.82 -12.83
N ASN A 269 -6.23 -5.22 -12.99
CA ASN A 269 -7.33 -5.37 -12.03
C ASN A 269 -7.83 -6.81 -11.95
N GLY A 270 -7.91 -7.51 -13.09
CA GLY A 270 -8.25 -8.92 -13.15
C GLY A 270 -7.22 -9.80 -12.42
N LEU A 271 -5.93 -9.55 -12.62
CA LEU A 271 -4.85 -10.25 -11.92
C LEU A 271 -4.90 -9.97 -10.42
N ALA A 272 -5.11 -8.71 -10.02
CA ALA A 272 -5.28 -8.35 -8.62
C ALA A 272 -6.42 -9.15 -7.99
N LEU A 273 -7.58 -9.22 -8.66
CA LEU A 273 -8.73 -10.01 -8.20
C LEU A 273 -8.42 -11.52 -8.10
N ALA A 274 -7.76 -12.08 -9.10
CA ALA A 274 -7.34 -13.49 -9.11
C ALA A 274 -6.37 -13.81 -7.97
N SER A 275 -5.36 -12.96 -7.75
CA SER A 275 -4.33 -13.15 -6.74
C SER A 275 -4.88 -13.20 -5.30
N GLN A 276 -6.08 -12.66 -5.06
CA GLN A 276 -6.76 -12.77 -3.76
C GLN A 276 -7.33 -14.17 -3.49
N GLN A 277 -7.51 -15.01 -4.52
CA GLN A 277 -7.95 -16.41 -4.38
C GLN A 277 -6.79 -17.38 -4.19
N TRP A 278 -5.58 -16.97 -4.54
CA TRP A 278 -4.40 -17.80 -4.52
C TRP A 278 -3.87 -18.04 -3.10
N SER A 279 -3.21 -19.19 -2.93
CA SER A 279 -2.43 -19.45 -1.73
C SER A 279 -1.17 -18.56 -1.71
N PRO A 280 -0.60 -18.25 -0.53
CA PRO A 280 0.66 -17.50 -0.44
C PRO A 280 1.78 -18.08 -1.31
N ALA A 281 1.95 -19.42 -1.30
CA ALA A 281 2.94 -20.10 -2.12
C ALA A 281 2.70 -19.94 -3.63
N THR A 282 1.44 -19.90 -4.06
CA THR A 282 1.09 -19.64 -5.46
C THR A 282 1.42 -18.20 -5.85
N CYS A 283 1.12 -17.23 -4.98
CA CYS A 283 1.49 -15.83 -5.19
C CYS A 283 3.01 -15.64 -5.26
N GLU A 284 3.76 -16.26 -4.33
CA GLU A 284 5.22 -16.20 -4.32
C GLU A 284 5.81 -16.80 -5.60
N GLN A 285 5.33 -17.97 -6.04
CA GLN A 285 5.77 -18.56 -7.30
C GLN A 285 5.47 -17.63 -8.48
N TYR A 286 4.25 -17.10 -8.57
CA TYR A 286 3.87 -16.17 -9.64
C TYR A 286 4.76 -14.91 -9.63
N GLY A 287 5.09 -14.38 -8.45
CA GLY A 287 6.02 -13.26 -8.29
C GLY A 287 7.45 -13.58 -8.74
N SER A 288 7.95 -14.77 -8.43
CA SER A 288 9.24 -15.24 -8.94
C SER A 288 9.23 -15.32 -10.47
N ASP A 289 8.17 -15.90 -11.04
CA ASP A 289 8.04 -16.10 -12.48
C ASP A 289 7.90 -14.75 -13.23
N LEU A 290 7.31 -13.72 -12.60
CA LEU A 290 7.29 -12.34 -13.14
C LEU A 290 8.69 -11.76 -13.29
N ILE A 291 9.59 -12.03 -12.33
CA ILE A 291 10.98 -11.56 -12.42
C ILE A 291 11.75 -12.36 -13.48
N ASP A 292 11.45 -13.64 -13.64
CA ASP A 292 12.05 -14.49 -14.67
C ASP A 292 11.62 -14.11 -16.10
N ALA A 293 10.42 -13.55 -16.25
CA ALA A 293 9.95 -13.00 -17.53
C ALA A 293 10.77 -11.78 -18.01
N ILE A 294 11.62 -11.20 -17.16
CA ILE A 294 12.55 -10.15 -17.56
C ILE A 294 13.81 -10.80 -18.17
N GLU A 295 13.73 -11.11 -19.47
CA GLU A 295 14.82 -11.82 -20.17
C GLU A 295 16.07 -10.94 -20.43
N ASP A 296 15.89 -9.64 -20.72
CA ASP A 296 16.99 -8.68 -20.96
C ASP A 296 16.59 -7.23 -20.65
N ALA A 297 17.58 -6.34 -20.44
CA ALA A 297 17.41 -4.94 -20.04
C ALA A 297 16.65 -4.06 -21.05
N ASP A 298 16.53 -4.52 -22.29
CA ASP A 298 15.89 -3.78 -23.38
C ASP A 298 14.49 -4.33 -23.72
N SER A 299 13.99 -5.33 -22.96
CA SER A 299 12.62 -5.83 -23.13
C SER A 299 11.59 -4.86 -22.54
N SER A 300 10.39 -4.84 -23.12
CA SER A 300 9.24 -4.10 -22.55
C SER A 300 8.81 -4.64 -21.19
N ALA A 301 9.13 -5.89 -20.85
CA ALA A 301 8.93 -6.51 -19.55
C ALA A 301 9.57 -5.69 -18.43
N MET A 302 10.65 -4.96 -18.71
CA MET A 302 11.30 -4.05 -17.76
C MET A 302 10.41 -2.90 -17.29
N VAL A 303 9.37 -2.59 -18.05
CA VAL A 303 8.39 -1.55 -17.73
C VAL A 303 7.06 -2.18 -17.31
N THR A 304 6.68 -3.29 -17.94
CA THR A 304 5.46 -4.05 -17.61
C THR A 304 5.50 -4.60 -16.19
N VAL A 305 6.56 -5.32 -15.80
CA VAL A 305 6.63 -6.01 -14.50
C VAL A 305 6.54 -5.05 -13.31
N PRO A 306 7.28 -3.92 -13.27
CA PRO A 306 7.09 -2.93 -12.21
C PRO A 306 5.68 -2.34 -12.16
N GLY A 307 5.04 -2.14 -13.33
CA GLY A 307 3.67 -1.66 -13.44
C GLY A 307 2.65 -2.67 -12.89
N VAL A 308 2.84 -3.96 -13.17
CA VAL A 308 2.07 -5.06 -12.60
C VAL A 308 2.20 -5.07 -11.08
N LEU A 309 3.43 -5.02 -10.57
CA LEU A 309 3.69 -5.02 -9.12
C LEU A 309 3.17 -3.76 -8.43
N ALA A 310 3.05 -2.63 -9.12
CA ALA A 310 2.45 -1.41 -8.59
C ALA A 310 0.89 -1.44 -8.58
N THR A 311 0.27 -2.51 -9.08
CA THR A 311 -1.19 -2.62 -9.17
C THR A 311 -1.84 -2.62 -7.80
N SER A 312 -2.80 -1.72 -7.60
CA SER A 312 -3.58 -1.64 -6.38
C SER A 312 -4.39 -2.92 -6.15
N GLY A 313 -4.34 -3.45 -4.92
CA GLY A 313 -5.07 -4.66 -4.55
C GLY A 313 -4.44 -5.97 -5.02
N LEU A 314 -3.25 -5.94 -5.63
CA LEU A 314 -2.44 -7.14 -5.85
C LEU A 314 -2.12 -7.80 -4.51
N ASN A 315 -2.16 -9.13 -4.46
CA ASN A 315 -1.80 -9.86 -3.26
C ASN A 315 -0.29 -9.64 -2.96
N PRO A 316 0.07 -9.11 -1.78
CA PRO A 316 1.45 -8.70 -1.49
C PRO A 316 2.46 -9.85 -1.46
N TYR A 317 2.03 -11.11 -1.31
CA TYR A 317 2.91 -12.28 -1.44
C TYR A 317 3.50 -12.43 -2.85
N VAL A 318 2.88 -11.84 -3.88
CA VAL A 318 3.49 -11.71 -5.22
C VAL A 318 4.76 -10.84 -5.15
N GLY A 319 4.71 -9.75 -4.39
CA GLY A 319 5.89 -8.93 -4.12
C GLY A 319 6.98 -9.67 -3.33
N LEU A 320 6.60 -10.54 -2.39
CA LEU A 320 7.56 -11.37 -1.65
C LEU A 320 8.33 -12.32 -2.56
N GLY A 321 7.63 -13.09 -3.39
CA GLY A 321 8.28 -13.99 -4.35
C GLY A 321 9.15 -13.24 -5.37
N SER A 322 8.68 -12.08 -5.82
CA SER A 322 9.47 -11.19 -6.68
C SER A 322 10.77 -10.74 -6.00
N MET A 323 10.71 -10.38 -4.71
CA MET A 323 11.88 -10.00 -3.92
C MET A 323 12.87 -11.16 -3.76
N GLU A 324 12.37 -12.35 -3.43
CA GLU A 324 13.21 -13.54 -3.27
C GLU A 324 13.94 -13.89 -4.56
N ARG A 325 13.25 -13.80 -5.70
CA ARG A 325 13.85 -14.04 -7.00
C ARG A 325 14.85 -12.96 -7.38
N LEU A 326 14.52 -11.69 -7.18
CA LEU A 326 15.42 -10.57 -7.45
C LEU A 326 16.71 -10.66 -6.62
N GLU A 327 16.59 -11.04 -5.35
CA GLU A 327 17.73 -11.26 -4.46
C GLU A 327 18.57 -12.50 -4.85
N HIS A 328 17.91 -13.56 -5.35
CA HIS A 328 18.60 -14.71 -5.92
C HIS A 328 19.44 -14.30 -7.13
N ILE A 329 18.85 -13.53 -8.06
CA ILE A 329 19.54 -13.01 -9.25
C ILE A 329 20.71 -12.11 -8.82
N ARG A 330 20.51 -11.18 -7.87
CA ARG A 330 21.59 -10.34 -7.32
C ARG A 330 22.83 -11.13 -6.88
N THR A 331 22.60 -12.26 -6.24
CA THR A 331 23.66 -13.07 -5.61
C THR A 331 24.27 -14.12 -6.54
N HIS A 332 23.52 -14.62 -7.52
CA HIS A 332 23.94 -15.72 -8.40
C HIS A 332 24.20 -15.30 -9.86
N ASP A 333 23.56 -14.23 -10.31
CA ASP A 333 23.74 -13.61 -11.63
C ASP A 333 23.79 -12.08 -11.53
N PRO A 334 24.91 -11.52 -11.01
CA PRO A 334 25.05 -10.08 -10.82
C PRO A 334 25.03 -9.30 -12.14
N VAL A 335 25.33 -9.95 -13.28
CA VAL A 335 25.29 -9.31 -14.60
C VAL A 335 23.85 -9.09 -15.04
N LEU A 336 22.99 -10.10 -14.88
CA LEU A 336 21.55 -9.94 -15.09
C LEU A 336 20.95 -8.97 -14.08
N PHE A 337 21.38 -9.02 -12.81
CA PHE A 337 20.92 -8.08 -11.80
C PHE A 337 21.23 -6.62 -12.15
N GLU A 338 22.45 -6.32 -12.64
CA GLU A 338 22.84 -4.99 -13.08
C GLU A 338 21.98 -4.51 -14.27
N LYS A 339 21.63 -5.42 -15.17
CA LYS A 339 20.73 -5.17 -16.30
C LYS A 339 19.30 -4.84 -15.87
N ILE A 340 18.77 -5.55 -14.88
CA ILE A 340 17.41 -5.40 -14.35
C ILE A 340 17.29 -4.21 -13.38
N GLY A 341 18.38 -3.90 -12.66
CA GLY A 341 18.35 -3.14 -11.41
C GLY A 341 18.98 -1.75 -11.43
N LEU A 342 19.55 -1.29 -12.55
CA LEU A 342 20.14 0.03 -12.66
C LEU A 342 19.11 1.09 -13.10
N GLU A 343 19.03 2.15 -12.30
CA GLU A 343 18.36 3.42 -12.58
C GLU A 343 18.50 3.82 -14.06
N ARG A 344 17.48 3.54 -14.85
CA ARG A 344 17.33 4.14 -16.17
C ARG A 344 16.36 5.31 -16.04
N ASP A 345 16.88 6.51 -16.30
CA ASP A 345 16.06 7.69 -16.49
C ASP A 345 14.98 7.34 -17.53
N PRO A 346 13.67 7.49 -17.21
CA PRO A 346 12.58 7.26 -18.14
C PRO A 346 12.77 7.98 -19.49
N LEU A 347 13.50 9.10 -19.49
CA LEU A 347 13.82 9.89 -20.67
C LEU A 347 14.95 9.29 -21.54
N THR A 348 15.67 8.30 -21.02
CA THR A 348 16.70 7.54 -21.75
C THR A 348 16.17 6.25 -22.36
N LEU A 349 14.94 5.83 -22.02
CA LEU A 349 14.25 4.74 -22.70
C LEU A 349 13.82 5.20 -24.09
N SER A 350 14.46 4.68 -25.12
CA SER A 350 14.07 4.84 -26.53
C SER A 350 13.35 3.60 -27.04
N GLY A 351 12.42 3.77 -27.98
CA GLY A 351 11.68 2.64 -28.58
C GLY A 351 10.54 2.14 -27.70
N ASP A 352 10.30 0.83 -27.72
CA ASP A 352 9.08 0.20 -27.18
C ASP A 352 8.93 0.36 -25.66
N ALA A 353 10.04 0.38 -24.90
CA ALA A 353 10.02 0.61 -23.45
C ALA A 353 9.60 2.04 -23.06
N GLY A 354 9.98 3.05 -23.86
CA GLY A 354 9.56 4.44 -23.64
C GLY A 354 8.06 4.63 -23.91
N GLN A 355 7.54 3.95 -24.93
CA GLN A 355 6.11 3.92 -25.25
C GLN A 355 5.30 3.21 -24.15
N ALA A 356 5.80 2.07 -23.64
CA ALA A 356 5.20 1.34 -22.52
C ALA A 356 5.06 2.21 -21.25
N ALA A 357 6.11 2.93 -20.86
CA ALA A 357 6.11 3.76 -19.66
C ALA A 357 5.08 4.91 -19.73
N TRP A 358 4.90 5.45 -20.94
CA TRP A 358 3.92 6.49 -21.20
C TRP A 358 2.48 5.95 -21.21
N ILE A 359 2.25 4.76 -21.79
CA ILE A 359 0.94 4.06 -21.79
C ILE A 359 0.54 3.66 -20.37
N LEU A 360 1.43 3.09 -19.56
CA LEU A 360 1.11 2.72 -18.18
C LEU A 360 0.79 3.94 -17.30
N GLY A 361 0.95 5.16 -17.80
CA GLY A 361 0.59 6.40 -17.11
C GLY A 361 1.48 6.68 -15.91
N THR A 362 2.63 6.01 -15.81
CA THR A 362 3.50 6.12 -14.66
C THR A 362 4.31 7.42 -14.71
N GLY A 363 4.48 8.05 -15.87
CA GLY A 363 5.16 9.35 -16.05
C GLY A 363 6.67 9.34 -15.72
N ALA A 364 7.06 8.42 -14.84
CA ALA A 364 8.36 7.86 -14.58
C ALA A 364 8.17 6.33 -14.58
N VAL A 365 9.08 5.57 -15.17
CA VAL A 365 9.08 4.10 -15.07
C VAL A 365 9.04 3.74 -13.59
N ALA A 366 8.05 2.96 -13.16
CA ALA A 366 7.99 2.53 -11.77
C ALA A 366 9.26 1.73 -11.49
N ASP A 367 10.06 2.17 -10.53
CA ASP A 367 11.27 1.45 -10.13
C ASP A 367 10.85 0.08 -9.59
N LEU A 368 11.42 -1.00 -10.16
CA LEU A 368 11.06 -2.39 -9.80
C LEU A 368 11.18 -2.62 -8.30
N ALA A 369 12.30 -2.18 -7.70
CA ALA A 369 12.53 -2.34 -6.27
C ALA A 369 11.52 -1.55 -5.44
N THR A 370 11.14 -0.35 -5.89
CA THR A 370 10.11 0.46 -5.25
C THR A 370 8.76 -0.27 -5.22
N SER A 371 8.29 -0.81 -6.35
CA SER A 371 7.05 -1.59 -6.40
C SER A 371 7.10 -2.82 -5.48
N ILE A 372 8.22 -3.54 -5.46
CA ILE A 372 8.41 -4.70 -4.57
C ILE A 372 8.37 -4.28 -3.09
N PHE A 373 9.10 -3.23 -2.71
CA PHE A 373 9.12 -2.73 -1.33
C PHE A 373 7.75 -2.22 -0.87
N THR A 374 6.97 -1.60 -1.76
CA THR A 374 5.59 -1.22 -1.48
C THR A 374 4.73 -2.44 -1.16
N ASN A 375 4.85 -3.53 -1.92
CA ASN A 375 4.13 -4.78 -1.61
C ASN A 375 4.58 -5.39 -0.29
N LEU A 376 5.89 -5.48 -0.04
CA LEU A 376 6.44 -5.99 1.22
C LEU A 376 5.95 -5.19 2.43
N SER A 377 5.73 -3.89 2.28
CA SER A 377 5.18 -3.04 3.34
C SER A 377 3.77 -3.44 3.77
N LEU A 378 3.02 -4.20 2.96
CA LEU A 378 1.68 -4.69 3.32
C LEU A 378 1.73 -6.01 4.12
N ILE A 379 2.88 -6.69 4.17
CA ILE A 379 3.11 -7.98 4.87
C ILE A 379 4.35 -7.88 5.79
N PRO A 380 4.29 -7.02 6.83
CA PRO A 380 5.46 -6.69 7.63
C PRO A 380 6.11 -7.91 8.31
N THR A 381 5.32 -8.93 8.69
CA THR A 381 5.83 -10.13 9.37
C THR A 381 6.71 -10.96 8.43
N GLU A 382 6.24 -11.21 7.22
CA GLU A 382 6.94 -11.94 6.17
C GLU A 382 8.16 -11.15 5.68
N ALA A 383 8.01 -9.85 5.49
CA ALA A 383 9.12 -8.99 5.12
C ALA A 383 10.21 -8.98 6.21
N LEU A 384 9.83 -9.01 7.50
CA LEU A 384 10.80 -9.18 8.58
C LEU A 384 11.45 -10.57 8.56
N ALA A 385 10.72 -11.63 8.22
CA ALA A 385 11.33 -12.96 8.08
C ALA A 385 12.38 -12.99 6.95
N PHE A 386 12.16 -12.23 5.87
CA PHE A 386 13.11 -12.09 4.77
C PHE A 386 14.37 -11.29 5.15
N PHE A 387 14.22 -10.11 5.79
CA PHE A 387 15.32 -9.19 6.11
C PHE A 387 15.94 -9.37 7.49
N GLY A 388 15.16 -9.82 8.47
CA GLY A 388 15.42 -9.63 9.89
C GLY A 388 15.83 -10.88 10.66
N ASN A 389 16.26 -11.97 9.99
CA ASN A 389 16.82 -13.12 10.69
C ASN A 389 18.25 -12.76 11.19
N PRO A 390 18.44 -12.50 12.49
CA PRO A 390 19.68 -11.95 13.03
C PRO A 390 20.85 -12.94 12.97
N ASP A 391 20.55 -14.25 12.91
CA ASP A 391 21.54 -15.32 12.85
C ASP A 391 21.94 -15.67 11.40
N SER A 392 21.31 -15.05 10.41
CA SER A 392 21.57 -15.31 8.99
C SER A 392 22.48 -14.26 8.38
N ALA A 393 23.69 -14.68 7.99
CA ALA A 393 24.61 -13.85 7.20
C ALA A 393 23.97 -13.37 5.87
N GLN A 394 22.99 -14.12 5.33
CA GLN A 394 22.26 -13.71 4.14
C GLN A 394 21.29 -12.56 4.42
N SER A 395 20.55 -12.62 5.54
CA SER A 395 19.62 -11.54 5.94
C SER A 395 20.38 -10.25 6.23
N ALA A 396 21.52 -10.36 6.90
CA ALA A 396 22.48 -9.29 7.07
C ALA A 396 22.91 -8.64 5.73
N ALA A 397 23.35 -9.45 4.76
CA ALA A 397 23.78 -8.96 3.45
C ALA A 397 22.64 -8.33 2.62
N ARG A 398 21.40 -8.82 2.79
CA ARG A 398 20.21 -8.22 2.17
C ARG A 398 19.98 -6.81 2.70
N THR A 399 19.95 -6.64 4.03
CA THR A 399 19.74 -5.32 4.63
C THR A 399 20.85 -4.34 4.24
N ASP A 400 22.11 -4.77 4.23
CA ASP A 400 23.22 -3.92 3.80
C ASP A 400 23.04 -3.46 2.35
N TYR A 401 22.79 -4.39 1.42
CA TYR A 401 22.61 -4.00 0.03
C TYR A 401 21.44 -3.01 -0.15
N TRP A 402 20.26 -3.35 0.39
CA TRP A 402 19.05 -2.60 0.12
C TRP A 402 18.92 -1.28 0.89
N PHE A 403 19.59 -1.10 2.05
CA PHE A 403 19.51 0.13 2.83
C PHE A 403 20.80 0.97 2.78
N TYR A 404 21.96 0.37 2.46
CA TYR A 404 23.24 1.05 2.37
C TYR A 404 23.77 1.19 0.94
N GLU A 405 23.87 0.10 0.17
CA GLU A 405 24.57 0.12 -1.12
C GLU A 405 23.72 0.65 -2.27
N ARG A 406 22.42 0.33 -2.30
CA ARG A 406 21.50 0.80 -3.34
C ARG A 406 21.28 2.31 -3.22
N ASP A 407 21.40 3.00 -4.35
CA ASP A 407 20.97 4.38 -4.46
C ASP A 407 19.43 4.43 -4.60
N TRP A 408 18.79 5.23 -3.75
CA TRP A 408 17.35 5.47 -3.76
C TRP A 408 17.03 6.95 -4.02
N SER A 409 18.02 7.76 -4.39
CA SER A 409 17.85 9.19 -4.61
C SER A 409 16.88 9.51 -5.73
N VAL A 410 16.80 8.64 -6.75
CA VAL A 410 15.82 8.77 -7.86
C VAL A 410 14.37 8.63 -7.37
N THR A 411 14.12 7.79 -6.37
CA THR A 411 12.77 7.55 -5.82
C THR A 411 12.55 8.22 -4.47
N GLY A 412 13.46 9.09 -4.04
CA GLY A 412 13.31 9.86 -2.81
C GLY A 412 13.44 9.05 -1.52
N PHE A 413 13.97 7.82 -1.56
CA PHE A 413 13.98 6.86 -0.43
C PHE A 413 12.59 6.46 0.10
N GLU A 414 11.51 6.66 -0.65
CA GLU A 414 10.15 6.40 -0.16
C GLU A 414 9.90 4.92 0.17
N ALA A 415 10.35 4.01 -0.70
CA ALA A 415 10.13 2.58 -0.54
C ALA A 415 10.84 1.96 0.69
N PRO A 416 12.17 2.13 0.89
CA PRO A 416 12.86 1.56 2.06
C PRO A 416 12.36 2.16 3.38
N THR A 417 12.04 3.46 3.40
CA THR A 417 11.52 4.12 4.61
C THR A 417 10.07 3.73 4.89
N GLY A 418 9.24 3.54 3.86
CA GLY A 418 7.88 3.03 3.98
C GLY A 418 7.83 1.60 4.52
N LEU A 419 8.72 0.72 4.03
CA LEU A 419 8.87 -0.63 4.56
C LEU A 419 9.26 -0.61 6.04
N LEU A 420 10.27 0.20 6.40
CA LEU A 420 10.70 0.38 7.78
C LEU A 420 9.52 0.82 8.67
N SER A 421 8.82 1.88 8.26
CA SER A 421 7.65 2.42 8.98
C SER A 421 6.55 1.38 9.15
N SER A 422 6.26 0.57 8.13
CA SER A 422 5.23 -0.47 8.23
C SER A 422 5.61 -1.56 9.23
N MET A 423 6.85 -2.06 9.15
CA MET A 423 7.33 -3.09 10.07
C MET A 423 7.30 -2.63 11.52
N THR A 424 7.82 -1.42 11.80
CA THR A 424 7.89 -0.88 13.15
C THR A 424 6.52 -0.56 13.73
N ASN A 425 5.52 -0.24 12.91
CA ASN A 425 4.16 0.07 13.34
C ASN A 425 3.20 -1.14 13.27
N SER A 426 3.69 -2.33 12.89
CA SER A 426 2.90 -3.56 12.87
C SER A 426 2.58 -4.04 14.28
N PRO A 427 1.29 -4.16 14.67
CA PRO A 427 0.92 -4.68 15.99
C PRO A 427 1.41 -6.11 16.23
N ALA A 428 1.47 -6.94 15.18
CA ALA A 428 1.95 -8.31 15.27
C ALA A 428 3.45 -8.38 15.60
N LEU A 429 4.25 -7.45 15.06
CA LEU A 429 5.69 -7.41 15.33
C LEU A 429 6.03 -6.71 16.65
N GLN A 430 5.20 -5.75 17.06
CA GLN A 430 5.26 -5.13 18.39
C GLN A 430 4.82 -6.08 19.52
N ALA A 431 4.16 -7.20 19.19
CA ALA A 431 3.83 -8.23 20.16
C ALA A 431 5.13 -8.77 20.80
N GLY A 432 5.23 -8.71 22.12
CA GLY A 432 6.44 -9.13 22.82
C GLY A 432 7.50 -8.03 22.98
N ARG A 433 7.21 -6.76 22.65
CA ARG A 433 8.06 -5.60 22.99
C ARG A 433 8.49 -5.58 24.47
N TYR A 434 7.63 -6.04 25.36
CA TYR A 434 7.88 -6.12 26.81
C TYR A 434 8.30 -7.52 27.27
N SER A 435 8.57 -8.45 26.35
CA SER A 435 9.05 -9.79 26.66
C SER A 435 10.56 -9.77 26.85
N ALA A 436 11.09 -10.42 27.88
CA ALA A 436 12.53 -10.62 28.06
C ALA A 436 13.15 -11.61 27.05
N ASP A 437 12.34 -12.17 26.15
CA ASP A 437 12.73 -13.21 25.20
C ASP A 437 13.46 -12.61 23.98
N SER A 438 14.75 -12.94 23.85
CA SER A 438 15.58 -12.56 22.71
C SER A 438 15.19 -13.24 21.40
N THR A 439 14.27 -14.21 21.43
CA THR A 439 13.68 -14.85 20.24
C THR A 439 12.34 -14.23 19.84
N SER A 440 11.90 -13.18 20.53
CA SER A 440 10.68 -12.45 20.17
C SER A 440 10.78 -11.79 18.79
N SER A 441 9.62 -11.59 18.15
CA SER A 441 9.48 -10.77 16.93
C SER A 441 10.06 -9.37 17.12
N TRP A 442 9.93 -8.79 18.32
CA TRP A 442 10.52 -7.49 18.66
C TRP A 442 12.06 -7.50 18.62
N ALA A 443 12.70 -8.58 19.05
CA ALA A 443 14.16 -8.73 18.98
C ALA A 443 14.66 -8.71 17.53
N SER A 444 14.02 -9.51 16.69
CA SER A 444 14.33 -9.58 15.25
C SER A 444 14.06 -8.25 14.56
N LEU A 445 12.94 -7.61 14.88
CA LEU A 445 12.58 -6.28 14.39
C LEU A 445 13.62 -5.23 14.80
N THR A 446 14.02 -5.20 16.08
CA THR A 446 14.99 -4.22 16.57
C THR A 446 16.37 -4.43 15.94
N SER A 447 16.79 -5.69 15.74
CA SER A 447 18.03 -6.01 15.01
C SER A 447 17.99 -5.52 13.57
N PHE A 448 16.89 -5.79 12.86
CA PHE A 448 16.66 -5.27 11.51
C PHE A 448 16.69 -3.74 11.47
N VAL A 449 15.91 -3.07 12.32
CA VAL A 449 15.82 -1.60 12.37
C VAL A 449 17.18 -0.98 12.66
N SER A 450 17.94 -1.54 13.62
CA SER A 450 19.28 -1.06 13.95
C SER A 450 20.21 -1.05 12.74
N ARG A 451 20.18 -2.14 11.95
CA ARG A 451 21.00 -2.32 10.75
C ARG A 451 20.49 -1.48 9.58
N ALA A 452 19.18 -1.36 9.41
CA ALA A 452 18.58 -0.52 8.39
C ALA A 452 18.91 0.97 8.62
N LEU A 453 18.84 1.45 9.86
CA LEU A 453 19.22 2.83 10.21
C LEU A 453 20.73 3.06 10.06
N GLU A 454 21.55 2.07 10.43
CA GLU A 454 23.00 2.12 10.19
C GLU A 454 23.28 2.26 8.69
N GLY A 455 22.63 1.44 7.86
CA GLY A 455 22.79 1.47 6.42
C GLY A 455 22.33 2.79 5.80
N LEU A 456 21.14 3.29 6.18
CA LEU A 456 20.63 4.57 5.68
C LEU A 456 21.52 5.75 6.08
N GLY A 457 22.00 5.78 7.33
CA GLY A 457 22.89 6.84 7.80
C GLY A 457 24.27 6.79 7.16
N ALA A 458 24.74 5.60 6.78
CA ALA A 458 25.99 5.44 6.04
C ALA A 458 25.83 5.68 4.52
N ASN A 459 24.61 5.57 3.97
CA ASN A 459 24.36 5.72 2.54
C ASN A 459 24.74 7.13 2.05
N PRO A 460 25.68 7.28 1.10
CA PRO A 460 26.12 8.59 0.62
C PRO A 460 24.98 9.42 -0.01
N SER A 461 24.05 8.75 -0.69
CA SER A 461 22.93 9.38 -1.40
C SER A 461 21.78 9.76 -0.47
N TYR A 462 21.79 9.39 0.82
CA TYR A 462 20.78 9.82 1.79
C TYR A 462 21.06 11.25 2.29
N THR A 463 20.43 12.24 1.68
CA THR A 463 20.69 13.67 1.94
C THR A 463 19.41 14.48 2.03
N MET A 464 19.50 15.72 2.51
CA MET A 464 18.35 16.63 2.59
C MET A 464 17.64 16.86 1.24
N THR A 465 18.40 16.86 0.15
CA THR A 465 17.93 17.17 -1.22
C THR A 465 17.41 15.96 -1.99
N THR A 466 17.86 14.76 -1.64
CA THR A 466 17.52 13.52 -2.32
C THR A 466 16.44 12.72 -1.59
N THR A 467 16.16 13.01 -0.32
CA THR A 467 15.10 12.35 0.45
C THR A 467 13.78 13.12 0.33
N SER A 468 12.70 12.44 -0.06
CA SER A 468 11.37 13.06 -0.23
C SER A 468 10.69 13.38 1.11
N ALA A 469 9.68 14.25 1.09
CA ALA A 469 8.88 14.56 2.28
C ALA A 469 8.19 13.31 2.86
N THR A 470 7.67 12.43 1.99
CA THR A 470 7.07 11.15 2.39
C THR A 470 8.08 10.27 3.12
N ALA A 471 9.30 10.14 2.58
CA ALA A 471 10.35 9.33 3.19
C ALA A 471 10.79 9.89 4.56
N LYS A 472 10.92 11.22 4.67
CA LYS A 472 11.22 11.91 5.93
C LYS A 472 10.18 11.64 7.01
N LEU A 473 8.89 11.70 6.65
CA LEU A 473 7.79 11.38 7.56
C LEU A 473 7.79 9.90 7.95
N ASN A 474 8.02 8.99 7.00
CA ASN A 474 8.09 7.56 7.26
C ASN A 474 9.22 7.19 8.23
N ILE A 475 10.39 7.82 8.12
CA ILE A 475 11.48 7.63 9.10
C ILE A 475 11.03 8.01 10.51
N VAL A 476 10.41 9.17 10.69
CA VAL A 476 9.96 9.59 12.03
C VAL A 476 8.87 8.67 12.57
N ASN A 477 7.92 8.25 11.73
CA ASN A 477 6.91 7.26 12.11
C ASN A 477 7.55 5.93 12.50
N ALA A 478 8.63 5.52 11.82
CA ALA A 478 9.34 4.30 12.11
C ALA A 478 10.08 4.34 13.46
N LEU A 479 10.61 5.50 13.80
CA LEU A 479 11.38 5.74 15.03
C LEU A 479 10.50 6.00 16.24
N THR A 480 9.24 6.41 16.06
CA THR A 480 8.30 6.74 17.16
C THR A 480 8.17 5.63 18.22
N PRO A 481 8.06 4.33 17.85
CA PRO A 481 8.09 3.26 18.83
C PRO A 481 9.41 3.24 19.64
N TYR A 482 10.54 3.61 19.06
CA TYR A 482 11.89 3.47 19.64
C TYR A 482 12.40 4.68 20.43
N MET A 483 11.55 5.63 20.82
CA MET A 483 12.00 6.88 21.47
C MET A 483 12.91 6.67 22.68
N ALA A 484 12.67 5.63 23.46
CA ALA A 484 13.46 5.37 24.66
C ALA A 484 14.80 4.69 24.36
N GLU A 485 14.80 3.79 23.39
CA GLU A 485 15.99 3.15 22.86
C GLU A 485 16.90 4.20 22.22
N ILE A 486 16.33 5.15 21.49
CA ILE A 486 17.02 6.33 20.91
C ILE A 486 17.61 7.21 22.02
N ALA A 487 16.83 7.52 23.07
CA ALA A 487 17.30 8.31 24.21
C ALA A 487 18.46 7.63 24.96
N ALA A 488 18.38 6.31 25.16
CA ALA A 488 19.41 5.53 25.84
C ALA A 488 20.71 5.51 25.01
N GLN A 489 20.60 5.26 23.71
CA GLN A 489 21.73 5.25 22.79
C GLN A 489 22.42 6.62 22.69
N ALA A 490 21.64 7.71 22.66
CA ALA A 490 22.17 9.07 22.66
C ALA A 490 22.96 9.41 23.93
N ASN A 491 22.55 8.83 25.07
CA ASN A 491 23.20 9.02 26.35
C ASN A 491 24.46 8.15 26.54
N GLY A 492 24.72 7.20 25.61
CA GLY A 492 25.83 6.26 25.72
C GLY A 492 25.67 5.23 26.84
N THR A 493 24.46 5.03 27.38
CA THR A 493 24.16 4.06 28.44
C THR A 493 23.11 3.04 27.99
N THR A 494 23.27 1.78 28.37
CA THR A 494 22.28 0.70 28.12
C THR A 494 21.21 0.67 29.23
N SER A 495 20.68 1.83 29.62
CA SER A 495 20.23 2.16 30.99
C SER A 495 19.18 1.24 31.64
N GLU A 496 19.24 1.14 32.98
CA GLU A 496 18.17 0.62 33.83
C GLU A 496 16.93 1.51 33.84
N VAL A 497 17.05 2.81 33.53
CA VAL A 497 15.92 3.75 33.45
C VAL A 497 14.90 3.34 32.38
N THR A 498 15.36 2.85 31.22
CA THR A 498 14.47 2.32 30.17
C THR A 498 13.56 1.21 30.70
N ARG A 499 14.05 0.40 31.66
CA ARG A 499 13.31 -0.70 32.31
C ARG A 499 12.11 -0.20 33.12
N TRP A 500 12.24 0.95 33.79
CA TRP A 500 11.23 1.52 34.69
C TRP A 500 10.11 2.26 33.95
N ILE A 501 10.40 2.82 32.78
CA ILE A 501 9.44 3.56 31.97
C ILE A 501 8.48 2.60 31.22
N PHE A 502 9.00 1.44 30.76
CA PHE A 502 8.28 0.58 29.81
C PHE A 502 7.65 -0.69 30.38
N THR A 503 7.79 -1.00 31.67
CA THR A 503 7.14 -2.20 32.23
C THR A 503 6.42 -1.93 33.54
N ALA A 504 5.17 -2.41 33.64
CA ALA A 504 4.45 -2.49 34.90
C ALA A 504 5.16 -3.41 35.92
N ASP A 505 6.05 -4.29 35.44
CA ASP A 505 6.69 -5.37 36.22
C ASP A 505 8.23 -5.30 36.28
N GLY A 506 8.85 -4.21 35.81
CA GLY A 506 10.31 -3.99 35.90
C GLY A 506 11.18 -4.99 35.12
N LYS A 507 10.70 -5.58 34.02
CA LYS A 507 11.45 -6.55 33.20
C LYS A 507 11.52 -6.12 31.74
N LEU A 508 12.49 -5.27 31.39
CA LEU A 508 12.83 -5.07 29.98
C LEU A 508 13.65 -6.26 29.49
N ALA A 509 13.34 -6.75 28.28
CA ALA A 509 14.34 -7.41 27.46
C ALA A 509 15.49 -6.44 27.20
N THR A 510 16.70 -6.96 27.23
CA THR A 510 17.95 -6.26 26.88
C THR A 510 18.08 -6.08 25.36
N ILE A 511 16.99 -5.70 24.68
CA ILE A 511 16.95 -5.50 23.23
C ILE A 511 17.00 -3.98 23.00
N THR A 512 18.18 -3.49 22.60
CA THR A 512 18.46 -2.07 22.36
C THR A 512 18.69 -1.80 20.88
N LEU A 513 18.33 -0.61 20.41
CA LEU A 513 18.77 -0.12 19.10
C LEU A 513 20.30 -0.05 19.10
N SER A 514 20.95 -0.74 18.16
CA SER A 514 22.42 -0.81 18.05
C SER A 514 22.86 -0.18 16.73
N THR A 515 22.84 1.15 16.70
CA THR A 515 23.26 1.95 15.55
C THR A 515 24.44 2.85 15.96
N ASN A 516 25.27 3.29 15.02
CA ASN A 516 26.22 4.35 15.28
C ASN A 516 25.44 5.64 15.58
N GLN A 517 25.73 6.30 16.71
CA GLN A 517 25.05 7.53 17.14
C GLN A 517 25.05 8.60 16.05
N GLY A 518 26.13 8.70 15.29
CA GLY A 518 26.29 9.63 14.20
C GLY A 518 25.43 9.28 12.96
N ASN A 519 25.28 8.00 12.63
CA ASN A 519 24.38 7.55 11.55
C ASN A 519 22.91 7.78 11.92
N LEU A 520 22.52 7.46 13.15
CA LEU A 520 21.19 7.77 13.68
C LEU A 520 20.89 9.28 13.62
N ALA A 521 21.87 10.10 13.99
CA ALA A 521 21.75 11.56 13.95
C ALA A 521 21.64 12.11 12.53
N ARG A 522 22.36 11.55 11.55
CA ARG A 522 22.18 11.91 10.14
C ARG A 522 20.77 11.56 9.65
N VAL A 523 20.30 10.36 9.97
CA VAL A 523 18.95 9.90 9.59
C VAL A 523 17.88 10.84 10.15
N LEU A 524 17.94 11.12 11.45
CA LEU A 524 17.04 12.08 12.09
C LEU A 524 17.22 13.50 11.56
N GLY A 525 18.45 13.94 11.37
CA GLY A 525 18.78 15.28 10.89
C GLY A 525 18.19 15.57 9.52
N VAL A 526 18.26 14.62 8.58
CA VAL A 526 17.61 14.71 7.27
C VAL A 526 16.10 14.63 7.39
N ALA A 527 15.56 13.69 8.19
CA ALA A 527 14.13 13.50 8.36
C ALA A 527 13.42 14.74 8.91
N LEU A 528 13.99 15.35 9.95
CA LEU A 528 13.42 16.51 10.65
C LEU A 528 13.48 17.82 9.84
N THR A 529 14.03 17.79 8.63
CA THR A 529 13.96 18.91 7.67
C THR A 529 12.59 19.09 7.04
N ASP A 530 11.74 18.07 7.09
CA ASP A 530 10.34 18.20 6.76
C ASP A 530 9.54 18.72 7.97
N PRO A 531 8.76 19.81 7.85
CA PRO A 531 7.96 20.33 8.96
C PRO A 531 6.93 19.36 9.52
N GLY A 532 6.38 18.46 8.69
CA GLY A 532 5.46 17.42 9.10
C GLY A 532 6.16 16.36 9.95
N ALA A 533 7.30 15.87 9.47
CA ALA A 533 8.15 14.93 10.21
C ALA A 533 8.62 15.52 11.55
N LEU A 534 9.08 16.77 11.58
CA LEU A 534 9.48 17.47 12.80
C LEU A 534 8.36 17.55 13.83
N ARG A 535 7.14 17.87 13.40
CA ARG A 535 5.96 17.91 14.29
C ARG A 535 5.64 16.54 14.86
N THR A 536 5.65 15.50 14.02
CA THR A 536 5.39 14.12 14.44
C THR A 536 6.41 13.66 15.47
N TYR A 537 7.70 13.93 15.24
CA TYR A 537 8.77 13.61 16.18
C TYR A 537 8.59 14.37 17.50
N GLY A 538 8.29 15.66 17.44
CA GLY A 538 8.02 16.48 18.62
C GLY A 538 6.85 15.97 19.45
N THR A 539 5.77 15.51 18.80
CA THR A 539 4.63 14.88 19.50
C THR A 539 5.01 13.57 20.15
N ALA A 540 5.73 12.69 19.45
CA ALA A 540 6.23 11.42 20.00
C ALA A 540 7.15 11.64 21.21
N LEU A 541 8.07 12.60 21.08
CA LEU A 541 8.98 12.99 22.15
C LEU A 541 8.22 13.53 23.37
N ASN A 542 7.23 14.40 23.18
CA ASN A 542 6.42 14.95 24.27
C ASN A 542 5.62 13.86 25.02
N ILE A 543 5.06 12.89 24.29
CA ILE A 543 4.34 11.75 24.89
C ILE A 543 5.31 10.95 25.76
N TRP A 544 6.46 10.55 25.20
CA TRP A 544 7.46 9.81 25.94
C TRP A 544 7.98 10.57 27.17
N GLN A 545 8.28 11.85 27.05
CA GLN A 545 8.69 12.71 28.17
C GLN A 545 7.64 12.76 29.27
N SER A 546 6.36 12.88 28.89
CA SER A 546 5.24 12.88 29.84
C SER A 546 5.17 11.55 30.60
N ASP A 547 5.41 10.42 29.93
CA ASP A 547 5.45 9.10 30.55
C ASP A 547 6.62 8.95 31.52
N VAL A 548 7.81 9.48 31.18
CA VAL A 548 8.97 9.49 32.08
C VAL A 548 8.68 10.31 33.33
N ILE A 549 8.15 11.53 33.16
CA ILE A 549 7.83 12.42 34.28
C ILE A 549 6.74 11.81 35.16
N ALA A 550 5.71 11.19 34.58
CA ALA A 550 4.70 10.46 35.33
C ALA A 550 5.32 9.32 36.15
N ALA A 551 6.22 8.54 35.57
CA ALA A 551 6.93 7.46 36.28
C ALA A 551 7.80 7.99 37.44
N ILE A 552 8.44 9.15 37.28
CA ILE A 552 9.18 9.84 38.36
C ILE A 552 8.21 10.24 39.48
N ASN A 553 7.11 10.92 39.15
CA ASN A 553 6.13 11.42 40.11
C ASN A 553 5.41 10.29 40.88
N GLU A 554 5.21 9.14 40.23
CA GLU A 554 4.63 7.94 40.84
C GLU A 554 5.64 7.15 41.69
N GLY A 555 6.91 7.59 41.76
CA GLY A 555 7.96 6.90 42.49
C GLY A 555 8.37 5.56 41.87
N ARG A 556 8.07 5.33 40.59
CA ARG A 556 8.48 4.12 39.85
C ARG A 556 9.97 4.14 39.50
N ILE A 557 10.58 5.32 39.38
CA ILE A 557 12.02 5.47 39.14
C ILE A 557 12.73 5.69 40.49
N PRO A 558 13.70 4.84 40.87
CA PRO A 558 14.51 5.06 42.07
C PRO A 558 15.21 6.41 42.04
N VAL A 559 15.36 7.04 43.20
CA VAL A 559 16.04 8.35 43.34
C VAL A 559 17.46 8.32 42.75
N ASP A 560 18.18 7.22 42.97
CA ASP A 560 19.55 7.02 42.45
C ASP A 560 19.60 6.94 40.90
N SER A 561 18.47 6.74 40.22
CA SER A 561 18.33 6.67 38.76
C SER A 561 17.67 7.92 38.17
N LEU A 562 17.34 8.92 38.99
CA LEU A 562 16.64 10.13 38.54
C LEU A 562 17.50 10.99 37.62
N SER A 563 18.79 11.14 37.92
CA SER A 563 19.70 11.95 37.11
C SER A 563 19.92 11.34 35.72
N GLU A 564 20.02 10.01 35.64
CA GLU A 564 20.07 9.27 34.39
C GLU A 564 18.78 9.43 33.57
N ALA A 565 17.60 9.42 34.21
CA ALA A 565 16.32 9.64 33.53
C ALA A 565 16.18 11.03 32.93
N LEU A 566 16.62 12.05 33.67
CA LEU A 566 16.64 13.42 33.17
C LEU A 566 17.68 13.59 32.04
N SER A 567 18.85 12.97 32.16
CA SER A 567 19.89 12.95 31.14
C SER A 567 19.44 12.27 29.83
N MET A 568 18.63 11.21 29.90
CA MET A 568 17.99 10.59 28.73
C MET A 568 17.03 11.55 28.01
N ILE A 569 16.23 12.32 28.77
CA ILE A 569 15.34 13.35 28.21
C ILE A 569 16.15 14.39 27.43
N GLY A 570 17.22 14.91 28.04
CA GLY A 570 18.12 15.87 27.40
C GLY A 570 18.82 15.32 26.16
N SER A 571 19.20 14.04 26.16
CA SER A 571 19.86 13.39 25.03
C SER A 571 18.92 13.18 23.83
N ALA A 572 17.66 12.79 24.07
CA ALA A 572 16.64 12.66 23.03
C ALA A 572 16.29 14.02 22.38
N GLN A 573 16.28 15.09 23.18
CA GLN A 573 16.16 16.46 22.69
C GLN A 573 17.43 16.91 21.94
N GLY A 574 18.61 16.48 22.38
CA GLY A 574 19.89 16.71 21.68
C GLY A 574 19.93 16.06 20.30
N LEU A 575 19.32 14.89 20.11
CA LEU A 575 19.17 14.31 18.77
C LEU A 575 18.25 15.12 17.86
N ALA A 576 17.22 15.78 18.42
CA ALA A 576 16.37 16.69 17.64
C ALA A 576 17.15 17.90 17.11
N SER A 577 18.23 18.31 17.80
CA SER A 577 19.10 19.40 17.35
C SER A 577 20.07 19.01 16.23
N ALA A 578 20.25 17.71 15.95
CA ALA A 578 20.98 17.22 14.78
C ALA A 578 20.41 17.74 13.45
N TYR A 579 19.10 18.03 13.42
CA TYR A 579 18.46 18.75 12.32
C TYR A 579 19.11 20.12 12.03
N GLY A 580 19.38 20.90 13.08
CA GLY A 580 20.04 22.20 12.95
C GLY A 580 21.47 22.08 12.42
N ALA A 581 22.18 21.01 12.81
CA ALA A 581 23.50 20.70 12.29
C ALA A 581 23.47 20.30 10.80
N GLU A 582 22.47 19.53 10.36
CA GLU A 582 22.28 19.16 8.94
C GLU A 582 21.89 20.36 8.06
N ILE A 583 21.02 21.27 8.55
CA ILE A 583 20.78 22.53 7.86
C ILE A 583 22.08 23.35 7.76
N ALA A 584 22.83 23.45 8.86
CA ALA A 584 24.05 24.24 8.92
C ALA A 584 25.20 23.65 8.08
N SER A 585 25.27 22.33 7.92
CA SER A 585 26.26 21.66 7.06
C SER A 585 26.00 21.92 5.57
N HIS A 586 24.72 22.01 5.17
CA HIS A 586 24.31 22.27 3.78
C HIS A 586 24.24 23.76 3.44
N ALA A 587 23.88 24.61 4.39
CA ALA A 587 23.88 26.04 4.22
C ALA A 587 25.30 26.60 4.45
N SER A 588 26.04 26.80 3.36
CA SER A 588 27.33 27.53 3.33
C SER A 588 27.32 28.93 3.98
N ALA A 589 26.17 29.41 4.46
CA ALA A 589 25.92 30.73 5.00
C ALA A 589 25.38 30.77 6.45
N VAL A 590 25.19 29.64 7.14
CA VAL A 590 24.86 29.69 8.58
C VAL A 590 26.13 30.05 9.33
N SER A 591 26.29 31.35 9.64
CA SER A 591 27.42 31.82 10.43
C SER A 591 27.56 31.03 11.72
N GLU A 592 28.78 30.79 12.19
CA GLU A 592 29.09 30.16 13.47
C GLU A 592 28.25 30.71 14.65
N ALA A 593 27.90 32.00 14.61
CA ALA A 593 27.02 32.65 15.58
C ALA A 593 25.58 32.10 15.60
N HIS A 594 25.00 31.76 14.43
CA HIS A 594 23.68 31.14 14.34
C HIS A 594 23.70 29.68 14.81
N ARG A 595 24.82 28.97 14.59
CA ARG A 595 25.03 27.61 15.11
C ARG A 595 25.07 27.60 16.64
N GLN A 596 25.84 28.53 17.22
CA GLN A 596 25.91 28.72 18.67
C GLN A 596 24.57 29.16 19.30
N GLN A 597 23.75 29.91 18.57
CA GLN A 597 22.40 30.29 19.00
C GLN A 597 21.40 29.15 18.93
N LEU A 598 21.46 28.30 17.89
CA LEU A 598 20.72 27.04 17.80
C LEU A 598 21.07 26.14 19.00
N ASP A 599 22.35 25.91 19.25
CA ASP A 599 22.82 25.07 20.36
C ASP A 599 22.34 25.59 21.72
N LEU A 600 22.37 26.91 21.94
CA LEU A 600 21.88 27.55 23.15
C LEU A 600 20.36 27.42 23.32
N ALA A 601 19.59 27.60 22.25
CA ALA A 601 18.13 27.50 22.28
C ALA A 601 17.64 26.06 22.49
N PHE A 602 18.33 25.08 21.90
CA PHE A 602 18.06 23.68 22.16
C PHE A 602 18.48 23.25 23.57
N ALA A 603 19.61 23.77 24.10
CA ALA A 603 19.97 23.57 25.51
C ALA A 603 18.91 24.17 26.46
N LEU A 604 18.39 25.36 26.13
CA LEU A 604 17.27 26.01 26.84
C LEU A 604 16.01 25.14 26.83
N LEU A 605 15.63 24.61 25.68
CA LEU A 605 14.48 23.73 25.51
C LEU A 605 14.68 22.37 26.19
N SER A 606 15.92 21.86 26.25
CA SER A 606 16.21 20.59 26.92
C SER A 606 16.12 20.65 28.45
N LEU A 607 16.30 21.86 29.00
CA LEU A 607 16.26 22.09 30.43
C LEU A 607 14.85 22.36 30.96
N VAL A 608 13.85 22.48 30.07
CA VAL A 608 12.45 22.64 30.44
C VAL A 608 11.62 21.49 29.87
N PRO A 609 11.41 20.39 30.63
CA PRO A 609 10.40 19.41 30.29
C PRO A 609 9.02 20.04 30.50
N SER A 610 8.46 20.63 29.44
CA SER A 610 7.06 21.06 29.40
C SER A 610 6.35 20.32 28.27
N VAL A 611 5.05 20.08 28.44
CA VAL A 611 4.21 19.37 27.46
C VAL A 611 4.23 20.06 26.07
N ASP A 612 4.59 21.35 26.02
CA ASP A 612 4.66 22.16 24.80
C ASP A 612 6.07 22.31 24.21
N THR A 613 7.11 21.77 24.87
CA THR A 613 8.51 21.98 24.48
C THR A 613 8.80 21.47 23.06
N GLY A 614 8.29 20.29 22.68
CA GLY A 614 8.43 19.75 21.32
C GLY A 614 7.81 20.65 20.22
N TYR A 615 6.70 21.32 20.50
CA TYR A 615 6.07 22.26 19.55
C TYR A 615 6.88 23.55 19.42
N LYS A 616 7.39 24.07 20.54
CA LYS A 616 8.24 25.27 20.57
C LYS A 616 9.58 25.06 19.87
N ILE A 617 10.15 23.85 19.93
CA ILE A 617 11.32 23.46 19.12
C ILE A 617 11.00 23.57 17.62
N ALA A 618 9.86 23.03 17.18
CA ALA A 618 9.46 23.06 15.77
C ALA A 618 9.23 24.49 15.26
N ASP A 619 8.53 25.32 16.04
CA ASP A 619 8.29 26.73 15.72
C ASP A 619 9.60 27.55 15.73
N TYR A 620 10.54 27.24 16.64
CA TYR A 620 11.85 27.90 16.73
C TYR A 620 12.70 27.65 15.50
N VAL A 621 12.83 26.39 15.07
CA VAL A 621 13.66 26.10 13.91
C VAL A 621 13.03 26.63 12.62
N SER A 622 11.71 26.59 12.50
CA SER A 622 10.98 27.30 11.42
C SER A 622 11.27 28.81 11.43
N GLY A 623 11.33 29.42 12.63
CA GLY A 623 11.75 30.82 12.85
C GLY A 623 13.20 31.10 12.43
N VAL A 624 14.14 30.19 12.73
CA VAL A 624 15.56 30.31 12.35
C VAL A 624 15.72 30.26 10.83
N VAL A 625 15.06 29.30 10.16
CA VAL A 625 15.09 29.16 8.70
C VAL A 625 14.44 30.38 8.00
N SER A 626 13.43 30.99 8.63
CA SER A 626 12.77 32.20 8.13
C SER A 626 13.43 33.52 8.55
N GLY A 627 14.54 33.49 9.28
CA GLY A 627 15.26 34.69 9.75
C GLY A 627 14.56 35.46 10.89
N ASN A 628 13.56 34.87 11.53
CA ASN A 628 12.75 35.46 12.61
C ASN A 628 13.09 34.87 13.99
N MET A 629 14.39 34.76 14.29
CA MET A 629 14.91 34.07 15.48
C MET A 629 14.50 34.72 16.80
N GLN A 630 14.37 36.05 16.80
CA GLN A 630 14.08 36.83 18.00
C GLN A 630 12.63 36.64 18.48
N GLY A 631 11.66 36.52 17.56
CA GLY A 631 10.26 36.33 17.92
C GLY A 631 9.99 34.98 18.58
N VAL A 632 10.80 33.96 18.30
CA VAL A 632 10.61 32.63 18.88
C VAL A 632 11.33 32.45 20.21
N LEU A 633 12.51 33.05 20.38
CA LEU A 633 13.17 33.17 21.69
C LEU A 633 12.29 33.88 22.72
N GLU A 634 11.53 34.89 22.29
CA GLU A 634 10.56 35.61 23.12
C GLU A 634 9.27 34.80 23.42
N SER A 635 9.05 33.67 22.73
CA SER A 635 7.91 32.76 22.91
C SER A 635 8.22 31.52 23.77
N LEU A 636 9.51 31.27 24.05
CA LEU A 636 9.93 30.34 25.08
C LEU A 636 9.31 30.78 26.40
N ASP A 637 8.83 29.82 27.20
CA ASP A 637 7.92 30.09 28.32
C ASP A 637 8.37 31.29 29.17
N PRO A 638 7.63 32.43 29.14
CA PRO A 638 8.03 33.64 29.85
C PRO A 638 8.02 33.47 31.38
N GLN A 639 7.52 32.33 31.88
CA GLN A 639 7.59 31.97 33.30
C GLN A 639 8.97 31.48 33.75
N ILE A 640 9.87 31.09 32.83
CA ILE A 640 11.18 30.49 33.15
C ILE A 640 12.32 31.46 32.87
N LEU A 641 12.27 32.19 31.75
CA LEU A 641 13.22 33.24 31.43
C LEU A 641 12.48 34.45 30.87
N GLY A 642 12.69 35.61 31.50
CA GLY A 642 12.18 36.88 30.99
C GLY A 642 12.84 37.26 29.66
N PRO A 643 12.18 38.06 28.80
CA PRO A 643 12.72 38.49 27.50
C PRO A 643 14.12 39.12 27.58
N ASP A 644 14.43 39.80 28.68
CA ASP A 644 15.74 40.41 28.90
C ASP A 644 16.83 39.39 29.30
N GLN A 645 16.48 38.31 29.99
CA GLN A 645 17.40 37.22 30.32
C GLN A 645 17.75 36.42 29.06
N VAL A 646 16.75 36.16 28.20
CA VAL A 646 16.96 35.52 26.90
C VAL A 646 17.90 36.36 26.01
N ARG A 647 17.73 37.70 26.02
CA ARG A 647 18.61 38.64 25.31
C ARG A 647 20.02 38.73 25.90
N GLN A 648 20.17 38.54 27.20
CA GLN A 648 21.49 38.46 27.84
C GLN A 648 22.18 37.13 27.48
N LEU A 649 21.45 36.01 27.53
CA LEU A 649 22.00 34.70 27.21
C LEU A 649 22.50 34.60 25.76
N SER A 650 21.80 35.22 24.80
CA SER A 650 22.21 35.25 23.39
C SER A 650 23.46 36.08 23.08
N THR A 651 23.99 36.83 24.05
CA THR A 651 25.16 37.71 23.90
C THR A 651 26.39 37.27 24.72
N HIS A 652 26.29 36.17 25.48
CA HIS A 652 27.39 35.67 26.33
C HIS A 652 28.07 34.43 25.72
N PRO A 653 29.37 34.20 25.98
CA PRO A 653 30.05 32.94 25.64
C PRO A 653 29.34 31.72 26.25
N ARG A 654 29.34 30.59 25.52
CA ARG A 654 28.62 29.33 25.82
C ARG A 654 28.67 28.91 27.30
N THR A 655 29.84 29.00 27.93
CA THR A 655 30.07 28.64 29.34
C THR A 655 29.36 29.56 30.34
N THR A 656 29.21 30.85 30.01
CA THR A 656 28.61 31.86 30.90
C THR A 656 27.09 31.89 30.75
N ALA A 657 26.59 31.65 29.54
CA ALA A 657 25.16 31.49 29.27
C ALA A 657 24.60 30.23 29.96
N GLY A 658 25.31 29.10 29.90
CA GLY A 658 24.90 27.86 30.60
C GLY A 658 24.82 28.02 32.13
N ALA A 659 25.73 28.79 32.73
CA ALA A 659 25.71 29.07 34.17
C ALA A 659 24.51 29.94 34.61
N ALA A 660 24.15 30.96 33.83
CA ALA A 660 23.03 31.84 34.12
C ALA A 660 21.65 31.18 33.85
N LEU A 661 21.59 30.27 32.87
CA LEU A 661 20.45 29.38 32.65
C LEU A 661 20.18 28.53 33.89
N ARG A 662 21.22 27.84 34.37
CA ARG A 662 21.16 26.93 35.52
C ARG A 662 20.56 27.62 36.74
N ASP A 663 21.03 28.82 37.05
CA ASP A 663 20.54 29.59 38.22
C ASP A 663 19.06 30.01 38.07
N SER A 664 18.59 30.24 36.83
CA SER A 664 17.20 30.61 36.55
C SER A 664 16.25 29.39 36.59
N LEU A 665 16.73 28.22 36.15
CA LEU A 665 15.96 26.96 36.14
C LEU A 665 15.77 26.37 37.54
N ALA A 666 16.80 26.44 38.39
CA ALA A 666 16.71 26.06 39.80
C ALA A 666 15.62 26.85 40.55
N THR A 667 15.31 28.05 40.07
CA THR A 667 14.26 28.91 40.64
C THR A 667 12.87 28.58 40.07
N ALA A 668 12.79 28.09 38.83
CA ALA A 668 11.53 27.85 38.12
C ALA A 668 10.91 26.47 38.39
N PHE A 669 11.71 25.46 38.71
CA PHE A 669 11.24 24.07 38.82
C PHE A 669 10.64 23.68 40.17
N ASP A 670 10.75 24.51 41.23
CA ASP A 670 10.28 24.23 42.60
C ASP A 670 10.41 22.74 43.00
N LEU A 671 11.54 22.13 42.62
CA LEU A 671 11.87 20.76 43.01
C LEU A 671 11.95 20.80 44.53
N SER A 672 11.11 20.01 45.20
CA SER A 672 11.03 20.03 46.65
C SER A 672 12.43 20.03 47.27
N ASP A 673 12.63 20.81 48.34
CA ASP A 673 13.91 20.89 49.05
C ASP A 673 14.49 19.49 49.37
N GLU A 674 13.61 18.49 49.50
CA GLU A 674 13.92 17.08 49.74
C GLU A 674 14.50 16.35 48.51
N LEU A 675 14.02 16.62 47.29
CA LEU A 675 14.58 16.08 46.04
C LEU A 675 15.93 16.75 45.69
N THR A 676 15.99 18.06 45.89
CA THR A 676 17.20 18.87 45.68
C THR A 676 18.32 18.48 46.66
N ALA A 677 17.97 18.13 47.91
CA ALA A 677 18.92 17.63 48.90
C ALA A 677 19.39 16.18 48.64
N GLN A 678 18.56 15.33 48.02
CA GLN A 678 18.91 13.95 47.70
C GLN A 678 19.83 13.82 46.48
N LEU A 679 19.75 14.74 45.52
CA LEU A 679 20.48 14.63 44.23
C LEU A 679 21.97 14.96 44.29
N GLY A 680 22.47 15.65 45.33
CA GLY A 680 23.89 15.74 45.71
C GLY A 680 24.88 16.41 44.73
N ASN A 681 24.56 16.47 43.43
CA ASN A 681 25.19 17.15 42.31
C ASN A 681 24.06 17.54 41.36
N SER A 682 24.06 18.76 40.81
CA SER A 682 22.93 19.29 40.02
C SER A 682 22.61 18.35 38.83
N PRO A 683 21.43 17.70 38.81
CA PRO A 683 20.97 16.91 37.67
C PRO A 683 20.97 17.73 36.38
N GLU A 684 20.81 19.05 36.50
CA GLU A 684 20.82 20.02 35.41
C GLU A 684 22.20 20.05 34.71
N SER A 685 23.30 19.84 35.45
CA SER A 685 24.65 19.74 34.90
C SER A 685 24.83 18.47 34.07
N GLU A 686 24.21 17.36 34.47
CA GLU A 686 24.27 16.09 33.73
C GLU A 686 23.41 16.14 32.47
N VAL A 687 22.21 16.72 32.55
CA VAL A 687 21.35 17.03 31.39
C VAL A 687 22.10 17.89 30.37
N TYR A 688 22.74 18.97 30.82
CA TYR A 688 23.51 19.87 29.96
C TYR A 688 24.72 19.18 29.33
N THR A 689 25.46 18.38 30.10
CA THR A 689 26.64 17.65 29.59
C THR A 689 26.24 16.58 28.58
N SER A 690 25.12 15.89 28.80
CA SER A 690 24.59 14.87 27.89
C SER A 690 24.11 15.50 26.59
N TYR A 691 23.40 16.63 26.69
CA TYR A 691 23.00 17.45 25.55
C TYR A 691 24.21 17.93 24.74
N ASP A 692 25.21 18.53 25.39
CA ASP A 692 26.42 19.03 24.71
C ASP A 692 27.25 17.89 24.10
N THR A 693 27.31 16.72 24.73
CA THR A 693 28.03 15.56 24.20
C THR A 693 27.34 15.01 22.96
N ALA A 694 26.02 14.84 23.00
CA ALA A 694 25.23 14.45 21.83
C ALA A 694 25.39 15.50 20.72
N SER A 695 25.07 16.77 21.01
CA SER A 695 25.15 17.89 20.06
C SER A 695 26.52 18.04 19.38
N ASN A 696 27.62 17.95 20.14
CA ASN A 696 28.98 18.09 19.59
C ASN A 696 29.42 16.87 18.76
N ALA A 697 28.97 15.65 19.09
CA ALA A 697 29.23 14.45 18.28
C ALA A 697 28.72 14.58 16.83
N PHE A 698 27.75 15.48 16.59
CA PHE A 698 27.09 15.66 15.29
C PHE A 698 27.79 16.66 14.36
N THR A 699 28.97 17.18 14.72
CA THR A 699 29.66 18.22 13.95
C THR A 699 30.93 17.76 13.23
N GLN A 700 31.36 16.49 13.38
CA GLN A 700 32.62 16.00 12.81
C GLN A 700 32.44 14.70 12.01
N LEU A 701 32.75 14.78 10.72
CA LEU A 701 32.96 13.64 9.81
C LEU A 701 34.35 13.06 10.05
N ASP A 702 34.44 11.74 10.23
CA ASP A 702 35.71 11.04 10.19
C ASP A 702 36.19 10.82 8.73
N SER A 703 37.42 10.31 8.58
CA SER A 703 38.04 10.07 7.28
C SER A 703 37.35 9.01 6.41
N THR A 704 36.40 8.26 6.98
CA THR A 704 35.58 7.27 6.28
C THR A 704 34.19 7.79 5.89
N GLY A 705 33.89 9.05 6.20
CA GLY A 705 32.57 9.64 5.96
C GLY A 705 31.52 9.23 7.01
N SER A 706 31.95 8.56 8.08
CA SER A 706 31.10 8.24 9.24
C SER A 706 31.22 9.33 10.30
N TYR A 707 30.18 9.52 11.10
CA TYR A 707 30.17 10.49 12.18
C TYR A 707 30.78 9.84 13.45
N SER A 708 31.83 10.44 14.00
CA SER A 708 32.60 9.91 15.15
C SER A 708 32.41 10.77 16.39
N ILE A 709 32.19 10.16 17.55
CA ILE A 709 32.12 10.84 18.85
C ILE A 709 33.53 11.26 19.30
N VAL A 710 33.76 12.56 19.51
CA VAL A 710 34.93 13.05 20.26
C VAL A 710 34.45 13.57 21.62
N PRO A 711 34.90 12.98 22.75
CA PRO A 711 34.42 13.41 24.07
C PRO A 711 34.84 14.85 24.41
N PRO A 712 34.01 15.59 25.18
CA PRO A 712 34.33 16.96 25.57
C PRO A 712 35.55 16.95 26.50
N GLY A 713 36.70 17.40 25.99
CA GLY A 713 37.96 17.47 26.76
C GLY A 713 39.19 16.89 26.06
N GLY A 714 39.03 16.25 24.89
CA GLY A 714 40.15 15.82 24.06
C GLY A 714 40.75 16.99 23.27
N ALA A 715 41.53 17.84 23.92
CA ALA A 715 42.41 18.76 23.21
C ALA A 715 43.48 17.95 22.46
N SER A 716 43.16 17.50 21.24
CA SER A 716 44.20 17.26 20.25
C SER A 716 44.48 18.60 19.57
N ASP A 717 45.67 19.09 19.86
CA ASP A 717 46.29 20.27 19.25
C ASP A 717 46.05 20.25 17.73
N PRO A 718 45.49 21.32 17.11
CA PRO A 718 45.37 21.39 15.67
C PRO A 718 46.75 21.71 15.10
N THR A 719 47.66 20.74 15.11
CA THR A 719 48.76 20.76 14.16
C THR A 719 48.17 20.59 12.77
N VAL A 720 47.90 21.73 12.14
CA VAL A 720 47.73 21.88 10.70
C VAL A 720 48.93 21.19 10.05
N VAL A 721 48.75 19.94 9.61
CA VAL A 721 49.69 19.30 8.69
C VAL A 721 49.42 19.92 7.32
N PRO A 722 50.34 20.70 6.74
CA PRO A 722 50.15 21.23 5.41
C PRO A 722 50.17 20.06 4.43
N ILE A 723 49.08 19.89 3.67
CA ILE A 723 49.08 19.01 2.49
C ILE A 723 50.16 19.56 1.54
N PRO A 724 51.19 18.79 1.18
CA PRO A 724 52.14 19.22 0.17
C PRO A 724 51.38 19.29 -1.16
N ARG A 725 51.37 20.47 -1.79
CA ARG A 725 51.06 20.57 -3.22
C ARG A 725 52.14 19.79 -3.98
N GLY A 726 51.84 18.54 -4.30
CA GLY A 726 52.59 17.72 -5.24
C GLY A 726 52.15 18.07 -6.65
N ASP A 727 53.09 18.58 -7.44
CA ASP A 727 52.95 18.82 -8.87
C ASP A 727 52.52 17.55 -9.60
N MET A 728 51.48 17.66 -10.43
CA MET A 728 51.17 16.67 -11.48
C MET A 728 52.23 16.75 -12.58
N PRO A 729 52.69 15.61 -13.11
CA PRO A 729 52.72 15.37 -14.55
C PRO A 729 51.38 14.84 -15.06
#